data_AF-A0A941DIF0-F1
#
_entry.id   AF-A0A941DIF0-F1
#
_cell.length_a   1.000
_cell.length_b   1.000
_cell.length_c   1.000
_cell.angle_alpha   90.00
_cell.angle_beta   90.00
_cell.angle_gamma   90.00
#
_symmetry.space_group_name_H-M   'P 1'
#
loop_
_entity.id
_entity.type
_entity.pdbx_description
1 polymer ?
#
loop_
_entity_poly.entity_id
_entity_poly.type
_entity_poly.pdbx_seq_one_letter_code
_entity_poly.pdbx_strand_id
1 'polypeptide(L)'
;MNRHAAQYLLASVLVTGGLSACGGGGNSAPAEKPVGTVAISISPMKQVVLYTGRAVSFSAVGKSSIDLPLTYQWDFGDGSTGSGASLNHTYAKSGTYSIKITATDSNGVKASSSGVLSVVDAVLTTPSITANPSSGFAGVDISFKGASSDPGGGTLAYSWDFGDQGTASGDTVTHSFSTQGTYPVVLTVTNDLGSTVKNTLSYVVNAYAGAPTVPVISAANVASTGKAITLNASALDALPLTYSWDFGDNTTGNGASVQHAYSNAGNYQVTVTATNTKGAKTVSAPFSVSVLQQVSNALTAACGGSNCSATGATTYSGSGVGVWQYQNAGTTPVLMDFSISGVKAGQVATVLFTNASESATLLAPGFGNLPASVAPLHRENLHSQALHSQMQKDLKHDEMLQRNQALARAIAQRKAVGRVAASQSTVPRIRAVAIGDTRVWIDGYDIKNPVSYTLKAAQICRLNSGRNAVFWSDPNGGATAADVAELANTFCANGGAGKAGFDALTNIMGDAWGSAAGSEMISDAKGLQDIHVVLPKVPVGTGWGGYFWGLNNYLKSNGGNFSNSNEALVFFVNGTQVSQAMNFYKSTLIHEAVHMINFYQRAIVRGTDHDTWLEESSAMMGEDILSKRLSGGTFNKIAESRLPAFLASGGGVSYINWPNLSGNHYAMGGSFGAFLNRKYGQSMFGKIETDCKDGGTQTSYQCLDALIKAAGGNGIGDDLARMGISVFGNTPGSALPQGFGFPLRTVDGDFAAVDIASMAKVIPVTPVIPLLFMPTSHYFRQEVLSSAGSYTKSGLLVPAGATLHIMIRDAAP
;
A
#
# COMPACT_ATOMS: atom_id res chain seq x y z
N MET A 1 9.31 28.43 59.08
CA MET A 1 9.82 29.80 59.32
C MET A 1 8.65 30.71 59.66
N ASN A 2 8.39 30.95 60.95
CA ASN A 2 7.51 32.01 61.42
C ASN A 2 8.23 32.69 62.59
N ARG A 3 8.66 33.93 62.35
CA ARG A 3 9.32 34.78 63.35
C ARG A 3 8.26 35.33 64.30
N HIS A 4 8.13 34.74 65.49
CA HIS A 4 7.52 35.45 66.61
C HIS A 4 8.63 36.13 67.41
N ALA A 5 8.81 37.42 67.14
CA ALA A 5 9.57 38.33 67.97
C ALA A 5 8.84 38.46 69.32
N ALA A 6 9.36 37.78 70.35
CA ALA A 6 8.94 38.01 71.72
C ALA A 6 9.79 39.17 72.28
N GLN A 7 9.16 40.32 72.47
CA GLN A 7 9.70 41.41 73.27
C GLN A 7 10.01 40.90 74.68
N TYR A 8 11.26 41.00 75.10
CA TYR A 8 11.68 40.66 76.46
C TYR A 8 11.38 41.86 77.38
N LEU A 9 10.38 41.72 78.27
CA LEU A 9 10.20 42.65 79.39
C LEU A 9 11.38 42.50 80.36
N LEU A 10 12.12 43.59 80.59
CA LEU A 10 13.20 43.68 81.56
C LEU A 10 12.63 43.78 82.98
N ALA A 11 12.84 42.75 83.81
CA ALA A 11 12.69 42.86 85.25
C ALA A 11 14.05 43.28 85.84
N SER A 12 14.15 44.53 86.31
CA SER A 12 15.35 45.06 86.96
C SER A 12 15.15 45.05 88.48
N VAL A 13 16.00 44.35 89.22
CA VAL A 13 16.04 44.42 90.70
C VAL A 13 17.12 45.42 91.10
N LEU A 14 16.75 46.45 91.89
CA LEU A 14 17.68 47.43 92.48
C LEU A 14 17.83 47.15 93.98
N VAL A 15 19.06 47.13 94.53
CA VAL A 15 19.32 46.98 95.97
C VAL A 15 20.20 48.11 96.46
N THR A 16 19.77 48.86 97.49
CA THR A 16 20.55 49.89 98.20
C THR A 16 20.98 49.39 99.59
N GLY A 17 22.25 49.57 99.98
CA GLY A 17 22.74 49.26 101.33
C GLY A 17 22.51 50.43 102.30
N GLY A 18 21.94 50.18 103.47
CA GLY A 18 21.63 51.20 104.49
C GLY A 18 22.69 51.36 105.58
N LEU A 19 22.84 52.58 106.12
CA LEU A 19 23.63 52.91 107.31
C LEU A 19 22.74 53.55 108.41
N SER A 20 23.00 53.16 109.66
CA SER A 20 22.33 53.58 110.90
C SER A 20 23.05 54.80 111.50
N ALA A 21 22.31 55.84 111.91
CA ALA A 21 22.88 57.06 112.50
C ALA A 21 22.82 57.05 114.05
N CYS A 22 23.95 57.33 114.69
CA CYS A 22 24.03 57.81 116.08
C CYS A 22 24.87 59.09 116.14
N GLY A 23 24.45 60.04 116.99
CA GLY A 23 25.35 60.99 117.67
C GLY A 23 25.37 62.41 117.10
N GLY A 24 24.82 63.36 117.87
CA GLY A 24 25.01 64.79 117.64
C GLY A 24 26.40 65.28 118.07
N GLY A 25 26.91 66.25 117.31
CA GLY A 25 27.74 67.35 117.77
C GLY A 25 29.23 67.10 118.03
N GLY A 26 30.09 67.48 117.06
CA GLY A 26 31.45 67.94 117.35
C GLY A 26 32.58 67.38 116.47
N ASN A 27 32.74 67.94 115.27
CA ASN A 27 33.92 67.95 114.39
C ASN A 27 34.53 66.65 113.78
N SER A 28 34.79 66.79 112.47
CA SER A 28 35.56 65.95 111.51
C SER A 28 34.92 64.67 110.98
N ALA A 29 34.50 64.68 109.72
CA ALA A 29 34.38 63.48 108.88
C ALA A 29 34.56 63.84 107.38
N PRO A 30 35.35 63.06 106.61
CA PRO A 30 35.49 63.24 105.16
C PRO A 30 34.20 62.82 104.45
N ALA A 31 33.96 63.38 103.26
CA ALA A 31 32.81 63.06 102.42
C ALA A 31 32.66 61.53 102.23
N GLU A 32 31.51 60.99 102.66
CA GLU A 32 31.12 59.61 102.37
C GLU A 32 31.11 59.35 100.86
N LYS A 33 31.81 58.30 100.42
CA LYS A 33 31.72 57.79 99.05
C LYS A 33 30.28 57.32 98.76
N PRO A 34 29.71 57.59 97.58
CA PRO A 34 28.39 57.11 97.23
C PRO A 34 28.36 55.57 97.19
N VAL A 35 27.36 54.96 97.84
CA VAL A 35 27.09 53.52 97.77
C VAL A 35 26.54 53.20 96.39
N GLY A 36 27.28 52.43 95.59
CA GLY A 36 26.83 51.93 94.28
C GLY A 36 25.74 50.86 94.41
N THR A 37 24.88 50.73 93.40
CA THR A 37 23.88 49.66 93.28
C THR A 37 24.11 48.89 91.97
N VAL A 38 23.75 47.60 91.93
CA VAL A 38 23.85 46.76 90.72
C VAL A 38 22.44 46.28 90.34
N ALA A 39 22.11 46.29 89.05
CA ALA A 39 20.91 45.67 88.50
C ALA A 39 21.30 44.58 87.50
N ILE A 40 20.53 43.49 87.42
CA ILE A 40 20.82 42.35 86.57
C ILE A 40 19.56 41.72 85.96
N SER A 41 19.65 41.33 84.70
CA SER A 41 18.62 40.57 83.97
C SER A 41 19.24 39.31 83.34
N ILE A 42 18.46 38.24 83.21
CA ILE A 42 18.87 36.97 82.60
C ILE A 42 17.97 36.59 81.41
N SER A 43 18.46 35.77 80.49
CA SER A 43 17.68 35.18 79.41
C SER A 43 18.11 33.73 79.17
N PRO A 44 17.17 32.81 78.86
CA PRO A 44 15.72 33.01 78.72
C PRO A 44 14.97 33.05 80.07
N MET A 45 14.00 33.97 80.23
CA MET A 45 13.14 34.10 81.44
C MET A 45 11.66 33.73 81.26
N LYS A 46 11.22 33.34 80.05
CA LYS A 46 9.87 32.81 79.83
C LYS A 46 9.93 31.28 79.73
N GLN A 47 8.85 30.58 80.10
CA GLN A 47 8.69 29.12 79.94
C GLN A 47 9.12 28.67 78.54
N VAL A 48 10.39 28.28 78.41
CA VAL A 48 10.91 27.53 77.27
C VAL A 48 11.03 26.11 77.81
N VAL A 49 10.30 25.18 77.19
CA VAL A 49 10.49 23.75 77.45
C VAL A 49 11.84 23.38 76.87
N LEU A 50 12.78 23.00 77.73
CA LEU A 50 14.09 22.52 77.31
C LEU A 50 14.13 21.00 77.39
N TYR A 51 15.02 20.40 76.62
CA TYR A 51 15.14 18.96 76.56
C TYR A 51 16.44 18.51 77.22
N THR A 52 16.37 17.41 77.98
CA THR A 52 17.56 16.81 78.60
C THR A 52 18.65 16.51 77.57
N GLY A 53 19.90 16.69 77.98
CA GLY A 53 21.05 16.47 77.09
C GLY A 53 21.24 17.51 75.98
N ARG A 54 20.34 18.49 75.82
CA ARG A 54 20.50 19.61 74.88
C ARG A 54 21.13 20.81 75.59
N ALA A 55 22.15 21.40 74.95
CA ALA A 55 22.80 22.59 75.45
C ALA A 55 21.91 23.82 75.33
N VAL A 56 21.88 24.63 76.39
CA VAL A 56 21.07 25.83 76.53
C VAL A 56 22.00 27.00 76.78
N SER A 57 21.88 28.04 75.95
CA SER A 57 22.66 29.27 76.13
C SER A 57 21.98 30.18 77.15
N PHE A 58 22.69 30.47 78.23
CA PHE A 58 22.32 31.45 79.25
C PHE A 58 23.11 32.74 79.02
N SER A 59 22.44 33.87 79.13
CA SER A 59 23.08 35.18 79.10
C SER A 59 22.52 36.09 80.18
N ALA A 60 23.39 36.95 80.69
CA ALA A 60 23.05 37.97 81.67
C ALA A 60 23.61 39.32 81.29
N VAL A 61 22.83 40.35 81.60
CA VAL A 61 23.22 41.74 81.42
C VAL A 61 23.02 42.45 82.75
N GLY A 62 24.12 42.97 83.30
CA GLY A 62 24.11 43.77 84.51
C GLY A 62 24.67 45.17 84.30
N LYS A 63 24.23 46.13 85.14
CA LYS A 63 24.74 47.50 85.15
C LYS A 63 24.98 47.96 86.59
N SER A 64 26.16 48.53 86.87
CA SER A 64 26.47 49.22 88.12
C SER A 64 26.05 50.69 88.02
N SER A 65 25.50 51.28 89.09
CA SER A 65 25.10 52.70 89.11
C SER A 65 26.28 53.67 89.09
N ILE A 66 27.50 53.16 89.21
CA ILE A 66 28.76 53.90 89.08
C ILE A 66 29.70 53.26 88.02
N ASP A 67 29.12 52.47 87.10
CA ASP A 67 29.78 51.85 85.93
C ASP A 67 31.04 51.00 86.23
N LEU A 68 31.07 50.34 87.39
CA LEU A 68 32.12 49.36 87.71
C LEU A 68 31.97 48.04 86.92
N PRO A 69 33.08 47.35 86.60
CA PRO A 69 33.04 46.05 85.95
C PRO A 69 32.37 45.01 86.86
N LEU A 70 31.56 44.14 86.25
CA LEU A 70 30.79 43.11 86.95
C LEU A 70 31.36 41.72 86.67
N THR A 71 31.42 40.92 87.73
CA THR A 71 31.64 39.47 87.64
C THR A 71 30.33 38.74 87.85
N TYR A 72 30.11 37.66 87.09
CA TYR A 72 28.85 36.91 87.11
C TYR A 72 29.09 35.50 87.58
N GLN A 73 28.25 35.05 88.52
CA GLN A 73 28.24 33.68 89.02
C GLN A 73 26.83 33.11 88.92
N TRP A 74 26.72 31.94 88.30
CA TRP A 74 25.48 31.21 88.07
C TRP A 74 25.40 30.00 88.98
N ASP A 75 24.20 29.75 89.48
CA ASP A 75 23.74 28.50 90.08
C ASP A 75 22.57 28.03 89.23
N PHE A 76 22.72 26.87 88.60
CA PHE A 76 21.71 26.32 87.68
C PHE A 76 20.62 25.53 88.40
N GLY A 77 20.69 25.40 89.73
CA GLY A 77 19.71 24.68 90.52
C GLY A 77 19.78 23.15 90.39
N ASP A 78 20.74 22.63 89.63
CA ASP A 78 21.04 21.19 89.47
C ASP A 78 22.31 20.76 90.23
N GLY A 79 22.87 21.66 91.05
CA GLY A 79 24.12 21.48 91.79
C GLY A 79 25.36 21.95 91.03
N SER A 80 25.24 22.34 89.75
CA SER A 80 26.33 22.94 88.99
C SER A 80 26.34 24.46 89.09
N THR A 81 27.52 25.05 88.90
CA THR A 81 27.72 26.50 88.88
C THR A 81 28.50 26.90 87.63
N GLY A 82 28.35 28.17 87.24
CA GLY A 82 29.06 28.74 86.09
C GLY A 82 29.53 30.16 86.36
N SER A 83 30.43 30.67 85.50
CA SER A 83 30.89 32.05 85.57
C SER A 83 30.92 32.71 84.19
N GLY A 84 30.80 34.03 84.17
CA GLY A 84 30.78 34.83 82.94
C GLY A 84 29.38 35.31 82.52
N ALA A 85 29.36 36.33 81.66
CA ALA A 85 28.11 36.98 81.24
C ALA A 85 27.28 36.14 80.27
N SER A 86 27.88 35.13 79.62
CA SER A 86 27.16 34.17 78.78
C SER A 86 27.89 32.83 78.79
N LEU A 87 27.14 31.74 78.88
CA LEU A 87 27.66 30.37 78.82
C LEU A 87 26.58 29.39 78.38
N ASN A 88 27.00 28.19 77.99
CA ASN A 88 26.09 27.09 77.73
C ASN A 88 26.03 26.16 78.93
N HIS A 89 24.84 25.68 79.26
CA HIS A 89 24.64 24.65 80.28
C HIS A 89 23.75 23.53 79.72
N THR A 90 23.96 22.31 80.19
CA THR A 90 23.18 21.14 79.77
C THR A 90 22.63 20.45 81.00
N TYR A 91 21.32 20.29 81.05
CA TYR A 91 20.67 19.56 82.13
C TYR A 91 20.61 18.07 81.79
N ALA A 92 21.21 17.25 82.65
CA ALA A 92 21.28 15.80 82.46
C ALA A 92 19.99 15.07 82.87
N LYS A 93 19.09 15.72 83.63
CA LYS A 93 17.84 15.14 84.13
C LYS A 93 16.67 16.08 83.86
N SER A 94 15.48 15.51 83.66
CA SER A 94 14.26 16.29 83.57
C SER A 94 13.89 16.82 84.95
N GLY A 95 13.36 18.03 85.02
CA GLY A 95 12.96 18.65 86.26
C GLY A 95 12.68 20.14 86.10
N THR A 96 12.17 20.74 87.17
CA THR A 96 12.06 22.19 87.27
C THR A 96 13.26 22.70 88.05
N TYR A 97 14.07 23.55 87.42
CA TYR A 97 15.29 24.09 87.98
C TYR A 97 15.13 25.56 88.32
N SER A 98 15.48 25.93 89.56
CA SER A 98 15.51 27.31 90.03
C SER A 98 16.91 27.87 89.79
N ILE A 99 17.06 28.65 88.73
CA ILE A 99 18.32 29.24 88.32
C ILE A 99 18.50 30.56 89.06
N LYS A 100 19.68 30.79 89.62
CA LYS A 100 20.05 32.03 90.27
C LYS A 100 21.36 32.54 89.69
N ILE A 101 21.40 33.81 89.34
CA ILE A 101 22.65 34.50 89.02
C ILE A 101 22.94 35.55 90.08
N THR A 102 24.22 35.79 90.35
CA THR A 102 24.70 36.91 91.16
C THR A 102 25.75 37.68 90.38
N ALA A 103 25.51 38.98 90.13
CA ALA A 103 26.55 39.91 89.69
C ALA A 103 27.19 40.59 90.90
N THR A 104 28.51 40.69 90.90
CA THR A 104 29.29 41.38 91.94
C THR A 104 30.20 42.42 91.29
N ASP A 105 30.14 43.66 91.76
CA ASP A 105 31.08 44.71 91.34
C ASP A 105 32.42 44.62 92.09
N SER A 106 33.41 45.42 91.67
CA SER A 106 34.75 45.43 92.29
C SER A 106 34.77 45.93 93.74
N ASN A 107 33.70 46.56 94.22
CA ASN A 107 33.54 47.00 95.61
C ASN A 107 32.82 45.95 96.47
N GLY A 108 32.43 44.81 95.89
CA GLY A 108 31.74 43.72 96.58
C GLY A 108 30.23 43.89 96.66
N VAL A 109 29.63 44.89 96.00
CA VAL A 109 28.18 45.07 95.94
C VAL A 109 27.58 44.00 95.04
N LYS A 110 26.54 43.32 95.53
CA LYS A 110 25.91 42.18 94.85
C LYS A 110 24.47 42.46 94.45
N ALA A 111 24.08 41.98 93.28
CA ALA A 111 22.70 41.87 92.86
C ALA A 111 22.44 40.47 92.30
N SER A 112 21.27 39.91 92.62
CA SER A 112 20.88 38.60 92.12
C SER A 112 19.53 38.64 91.41
N SER A 113 19.40 37.83 90.37
CA SER A 113 18.13 37.54 89.71
C SER A 113 17.95 36.04 89.64
N SER A 114 16.70 35.59 89.68
CA SER A 114 16.35 34.17 89.63
C SER A 114 15.20 33.92 88.69
N GLY A 115 15.24 32.76 88.01
CA GLY A 115 14.18 32.28 87.15
C GLY A 115 13.95 30.80 87.36
N VAL A 116 12.77 30.31 86.98
CA VAL A 116 12.47 28.87 86.94
C VAL A 116 12.44 28.41 85.50
N LEU A 117 12.99 27.24 85.25
CA LEU A 117 12.98 26.64 83.94
C LEU A 117 12.63 25.15 84.02
N SER A 118 11.82 24.68 83.07
CA SER A 118 11.38 23.28 83.00
C SER A 118 12.16 22.55 81.90
N VAL A 119 12.87 21.51 82.31
CA VAL A 119 13.56 20.58 81.43
C VAL A 119 12.75 19.29 81.42
N VAL A 120 12.40 18.81 80.24
CA VAL A 120 11.67 17.55 80.04
C VAL A 120 12.52 16.60 79.21
N ASP A 121 12.22 15.32 79.24
CA ASP A 121 12.86 14.38 78.33
C ASP A 121 12.30 14.53 76.91
N ALA A 122 13.16 14.47 75.89
CA ALA A 122 12.73 14.42 74.51
C ALA A 122 12.19 13.02 74.20
N VAL A 123 10.87 12.88 74.17
CA VAL A 123 10.22 11.63 73.76
C VAL A 123 10.06 11.68 72.25
N LEU A 124 10.76 10.79 71.55
CA LEU A 124 10.60 10.61 70.11
C LEU A 124 9.15 10.21 69.79
N THR A 125 8.60 10.72 68.69
CA THR A 125 7.29 10.27 68.24
C THR A 125 7.38 8.83 67.73
N THR A 126 6.39 8.01 68.08
CA THR A 126 6.29 6.65 67.57
C THR A 126 6.38 6.66 66.04
N PRO A 127 7.32 5.92 65.43
CA PRO A 127 7.57 6.04 64.00
C PRO A 127 6.37 5.54 63.20
N SER A 128 6.02 6.23 62.12
CA SER A 128 5.04 5.72 61.14
C SER A 128 5.76 4.90 60.07
N ILE A 129 5.11 3.82 59.62
CA ILE A 129 5.60 2.94 58.56
C ILE A 129 4.57 2.96 57.44
N THR A 130 5.02 3.18 56.21
CA THR A 130 4.20 3.04 55.00
C THR A 130 4.90 2.07 54.05
N ALA A 131 4.12 1.25 53.36
CA ALA A 131 4.61 0.33 52.34
C ALA A 131 3.84 0.53 51.04
N ASN A 132 4.54 0.51 49.92
CA ASN A 132 3.94 0.60 48.60
C ASN A 132 4.46 -0.54 47.71
N PRO A 133 3.60 -1.51 47.33
CA PRO A 133 2.18 -1.63 47.68
C PRO A 133 1.94 -2.00 49.16
N SER A 134 0.71 -1.85 49.66
CA SER A 134 0.32 -2.16 51.06
C SER A 134 0.26 -3.66 51.39
N SER A 135 0.29 -4.52 50.36
CA SER A 135 0.55 -5.95 50.44
C SER A 135 1.29 -6.38 49.17
N GLY A 136 2.10 -7.43 49.24
CA GLY A 136 3.02 -7.81 48.17
C GLY A 136 2.97 -9.30 47.84
N PHE A 137 3.82 -9.70 46.90
CA PHE A 137 3.99 -11.11 46.52
C PHE A 137 5.42 -11.57 46.79
N ALA A 138 5.59 -12.85 47.10
CA ALA A 138 6.90 -13.42 47.33
C ALA A 138 7.81 -13.27 46.08
N GLY A 139 8.98 -12.66 46.26
CA GLY A 139 9.97 -12.38 45.22
C GLY A 139 9.79 -11.04 44.49
N VAL A 140 8.85 -10.19 44.91
CA VAL A 140 8.66 -8.83 44.37
C VAL A 140 9.25 -7.81 45.35
N ASP A 141 9.98 -6.82 44.83
CA ASP A 141 10.52 -5.72 45.64
C ASP A 141 9.39 -4.78 46.10
N ILE A 142 9.39 -4.48 47.39
CA ILE A 142 8.42 -3.62 48.05
C ILE A 142 9.15 -2.41 48.62
N SER A 143 8.62 -1.20 48.38
CA SER A 143 9.18 0.02 48.96
C SER A 143 8.58 0.30 50.33
N PHE A 144 9.43 0.49 51.33
CA PHE A 144 9.07 0.86 52.69
C PHE A 144 9.59 2.25 53.03
N LYS A 145 8.77 3.05 53.69
CA LYS A 145 9.12 4.40 54.13
C LYS A 145 8.73 4.62 55.58
N GLY A 146 9.69 5.15 56.35
CA GLY A 146 9.60 5.45 57.76
C GLY A 146 9.63 6.95 58.04
N ALA A 147 8.89 7.40 59.06
CA ALA A 147 8.97 8.78 59.54
C ALA A 147 8.79 8.87 61.05
N SER A 148 9.60 9.71 61.71
CA SER A 148 9.49 10.06 63.13
C SER A 148 9.98 11.51 63.32
N SER A 149 9.80 12.05 64.52
CA SER A 149 10.24 13.39 64.90
C SER A 149 10.86 13.40 66.29
N ASP A 150 11.92 14.19 66.44
CA ASP A 150 12.52 14.53 67.72
C ASP A 150 12.12 15.96 68.10
N PRO A 151 11.27 16.16 69.13
CA PRO A 151 10.93 17.49 69.63
C PRO A 151 12.14 18.30 70.12
N GLY A 152 13.23 17.63 70.51
CA GLY A 152 14.51 18.22 70.88
C GLY A 152 15.42 18.58 69.71
N GLY A 153 14.99 18.33 68.46
CA GLY A 153 15.70 18.73 67.25
C GLY A 153 16.90 17.86 66.87
N GLY A 154 16.98 16.64 67.40
CA GLY A 154 18.05 15.69 67.09
C GLY A 154 18.00 15.10 65.69
N THR A 155 19.16 14.66 65.20
CA THR A 155 19.26 13.85 63.98
C THR A 155 18.71 12.45 64.26
N LEU A 156 17.90 11.92 63.34
CA LEU A 156 17.30 10.60 63.43
C LEU A 156 18.00 9.60 62.51
N ALA A 157 18.32 8.42 63.04
CA ALA A 157 18.79 7.26 62.29
C ALA A 157 17.67 6.21 62.23
N TYR A 158 17.51 5.57 61.06
CA TYR A 158 16.46 4.60 60.77
C TYR A 158 17.08 3.23 60.49
N SER A 159 16.65 2.20 61.21
CA SER A 159 17.00 0.81 60.95
C SER A 159 15.75 -0.06 60.82
N TRP A 160 15.80 -0.96 59.84
CA TRP A 160 14.70 -1.86 59.47
C TRP A 160 15.09 -3.31 59.75
N ASP A 161 14.17 -4.05 60.34
CA ASP A 161 14.17 -5.51 60.42
C ASP A 161 12.88 -6.00 59.76
N PHE A 162 13.00 -6.78 58.68
CA PHE A 162 11.85 -7.24 57.91
C PHE A 162 11.23 -8.53 58.48
N GLY A 163 11.80 -9.12 59.52
CA GLY A 163 11.28 -10.34 60.15
C GLY A 163 11.56 -11.63 59.36
N ASP A 164 12.40 -11.56 58.32
CA ASP A 164 12.87 -12.67 57.48
C ASP A 164 14.41 -12.78 57.43
N GLN A 165 15.09 -12.22 58.45
CA GLN A 165 16.54 -12.01 58.53
C GLN A 165 17.08 -10.89 57.63
N GLY A 166 16.24 -10.23 56.82
CA GLY A 166 16.60 -9.04 56.06
C GLY A 166 16.67 -7.79 56.94
N THR A 167 17.67 -6.94 56.70
CA THR A 167 17.82 -5.64 57.37
C THR A 167 18.19 -4.54 56.39
N ALA A 168 17.78 -3.30 56.67
CA ALA A 168 18.17 -2.14 55.87
C ALA A 168 18.32 -0.88 56.75
N SER A 169 18.94 0.17 56.20
CA SER A 169 19.11 1.48 56.84
C SER A 169 18.74 2.62 55.90
N GLY A 170 18.08 3.65 56.44
CA GLY A 170 17.56 4.79 55.67
C GLY A 170 16.08 5.03 55.92
N ASP A 171 15.58 6.22 55.62
CA ASP A 171 14.17 6.58 55.79
C ASP A 171 13.27 5.97 54.71
N THR A 172 13.81 5.66 53.53
CA THR A 172 13.16 4.91 52.44
C THR A 172 14.05 3.76 51.97
N VAL A 173 13.52 2.54 51.92
CA VAL A 173 14.24 1.32 51.56
C VAL A 173 13.39 0.41 50.66
N THR A 174 14.02 -0.56 49.99
CA THR A 174 13.34 -1.62 49.22
C THR A 174 13.72 -2.99 49.75
N HIS A 175 12.76 -3.91 49.86
CA HIS A 175 12.99 -5.29 50.31
C HIS A 175 12.05 -6.26 49.60
N SER A 176 12.51 -7.48 49.32
CA SER A 176 11.71 -8.57 48.77
C SER A 176 11.73 -9.80 49.68
N PHE A 177 10.56 -10.38 49.91
CA PHE A 177 10.37 -11.56 50.75
C PHE A 177 10.42 -12.83 49.90
N SER A 178 11.21 -13.83 50.30
CA SER A 178 11.41 -15.05 49.50
C SER A 178 10.21 -16.01 49.51
N THR A 179 9.40 -15.98 50.57
CA THR A 179 8.27 -16.89 50.83
C THR A 179 7.00 -16.11 51.15
N GLN A 180 5.84 -16.77 51.00
CA GLN A 180 4.57 -16.19 51.43
C GLN A 180 4.46 -16.25 52.94
N GLY A 181 3.81 -15.25 53.54
CA GLY A 181 3.64 -15.15 54.98
C GLY A 181 3.26 -13.75 55.42
N THR A 182 3.03 -13.60 56.72
CA THR A 182 2.84 -12.31 57.34
C THR A 182 4.11 -11.97 58.13
N TYR A 183 4.77 -10.88 57.76
CA TYR A 183 6.06 -10.49 58.32
C TYR A 183 5.92 -9.27 59.25
N PRO A 184 6.53 -9.30 60.45
CA PRO A 184 6.57 -8.15 61.34
C PRO A 184 7.70 -7.21 60.91
N VAL A 185 7.41 -6.23 60.06
CA VAL A 185 8.39 -5.22 59.64
C VAL A 185 8.57 -4.22 60.78
N VAL A 186 9.72 -4.26 61.46
CA VAL A 186 10.06 -3.39 62.59
C VAL A 186 10.93 -2.25 62.11
N LEU A 187 10.45 -1.02 62.31
CA LEU A 187 11.26 0.19 62.16
C LEU A 187 11.71 0.65 63.54
N THR A 188 13.02 0.75 63.73
CA THR A 188 13.63 1.38 64.91
C THR A 188 14.20 2.72 64.50
N VAL A 189 13.80 3.77 65.22
CA VAL A 189 14.34 5.12 65.06
C VAL A 189 15.12 5.49 66.31
N THR A 190 16.36 5.93 66.11
CA THR A 190 17.28 6.32 67.17
C THR A 190 17.72 7.76 66.95
N ASN A 191 17.68 8.60 67.98
CA ASN A 191 18.27 9.94 67.89
C ASN A 191 19.75 9.97 68.30
N ASP A 192 20.38 11.11 68.09
CA ASP A 192 21.77 11.41 68.45
C ASP A 192 22.08 11.31 69.96
N LEU A 193 21.06 11.24 70.82
CA LEU A 193 21.19 11.04 72.27
C LEU A 193 21.01 9.57 72.68
N GLY A 194 20.82 8.66 71.73
CA GLY A 194 20.64 7.23 71.98
C GLY A 194 19.23 6.83 72.43
N SER A 195 18.26 7.75 72.42
CA SER A 195 16.85 7.43 72.65
C SER A 195 16.31 6.65 71.46
N THR A 196 15.56 5.58 71.73
CA THR A 196 15.04 4.68 70.70
C THR A 196 13.52 4.53 70.82
N VAL A 197 12.85 4.56 69.67
CA VAL A 197 11.44 4.19 69.54
C VAL A 197 11.28 3.23 68.38
N LYS A 198 10.32 2.31 68.50
CA LYS A 198 10.03 1.33 67.47
C LYS A 198 8.55 1.29 67.15
N ASN A 199 8.25 0.92 65.92
CA ASN A 199 6.92 0.52 65.50
C ASN A 199 7.01 -0.73 64.63
N THR A 200 5.91 -1.48 64.54
CA THR A 200 5.84 -2.72 63.78
C THR A 200 4.66 -2.67 62.83
N LEU A 201 4.93 -2.89 61.54
CA LEU A 201 3.91 -3.10 60.51
C LEU A 201 3.78 -4.60 60.26
N SER A 202 2.56 -5.13 60.39
CA SER A 202 2.25 -6.49 59.95
C SER A 202 2.04 -6.48 58.43
N TYR A 203 3.06 -6.86 57.66
CA TYR A 203 3.04 -6.82 56.20
C TYR A 203 2.68 -8.19 55.63
N VAL A 204 1.67 -8.26 54.76
CA VAL A 204 1.19 -9.51 54.16
C VAL A 204 1.87 -9.73 52.82
N VAL A 205 2.53 -10.88 52.68
CA VAL A 205 3.15 -11.38 51.46
C VAL A 205 2.39 -12.62 50.99
N ASN A 206 1.76 -12.52 49.83
CA ASN A 206 1.00 -13.61 49.24
C ASN A 206 1.90 -14.49 48.35
N ALA A 207 1.53 -15.76 48.13
CA ALA A 207 2.11 -16.52 47.04
C ALA A 207 1.78 -15.85 45.71
N TYR A 208 2.79 -15.69 44.85
CA TYR A 208 2.57 -15.31 43.47
C TYR A 208 2.06 -16.53 42.70
N ALA A 209 0.75 -16.57 42.43
CA ALA A 209 0.13 -17.58 41.56
C ALA A 209 -0.27 -17.00 40.19
N GLY A 210 0.10 -15.75 39.92
CA GLY A 210 -0.15 -15.11 38.63
C GLY A 210 0.68 -15.76 37.53
N ALA A 211 0.06 -15.90 36.36
CA ALA A 211 0.80 -16.13 35.13
C ALA A 211 1.00 -14.78 34.41
N PRO A 212 2.04 -14.65 33.58
CA PRO A 212 2.20 -13.47 32.73
C PRO A 212 0.96 -13.28 31.86
N THR A 213 0.62 -12.05 31.46
CA THR A 213 -0.38 -11.86 30.40
C THR A 213 0.03 -12.60 29.14
N VAL A 214 -0.95 -13.02 28.32
CA VAL A 214 -0.66 -13.65 27.02
C VAL A 214 0.25 -12.73 26.20
N PRO A 215 1.43 -13.19 25.75
CA PRO A 215 2.36 -12.35 25.02
C PRO A 215 1.82 -11.96 23.65
N VAL A 216 2.07 -10.72 23.25
CA VAL A 216 1.70 -10.17 21.94
C VAL A 216 2.92 -10.15 21.03
N ILE A 217 2.78 -10.69 19.82
CA ILE A 217 3.82 -10.66 18.78
C ILE A 217 3.64 -9.40 17.92
N SER A 218 4.74 -8.67 17.69
CA SER A 218 4.83 -7.55 16.75
C SER A 218 5.95 -7.81 15.75
N ALA A 219 5.56 -8.03 14.48
CA ALA A 219 6.46 -8.34 13.38
C ALA A 219 5.80 -8.05 12.01
N ALA A 220 6.59 -8.06 10.94
CA ALA A 220 6.05 -8.11 9.58
C ALA A 220 5.45 -9.50 9.30
N ASN A 221 4.33 -9.55 8.59
CA ASN A 221 3.62 -10.79 8.25
C ASN A 221 4.05 -11.39 6.89
N VAL A 222 4.93 -10.69 6.16
CA VAL A 222 5.54 -11.17 4.91
C VAL A 222 7.06 -11.07 5.03
N ALA A 223 7.76 -12.13 4.65
CA ALA A 223 9.22 -12.25 4.70
C ALA A 223 9.75 -12.84 3.39
N SER A 224 11.07 -12.89 3.24
CA SER A 224 11.71 -13.58 2.12
C SER A 224 12.75 -14.59 2.57
N THR A 225 12.90 -15.67 1.82
CA THR A 225 13.86 -16.74 2.16
C THR A 225 15.28 -16.19 2.30
N GLY A 226 15.96 -16.55 3.38
CA GLY A 226 17.32 -16.15 3.67
C GLY A 226 17.49 -14.70 4.16
N LYS A 227 16.42 -13.89 4.24
CA LYS A 227 16.46 -12.56 4.87
C LYS A 227 15.89 -12.63 6.28
N ALA A 228 16.60 -12.05 7.24
CA ALA A 228 16.15 -12.00 8.62
C ALA A 228 14.98 -11.02 8.79
N ILE A 229 13.95 -11.42 9.54
CA ILE A 229 12.91 -10.55 10.05
C ILE A 229 13.08 -10.36 11.56
N THR A 230 12.72 -9.19 12.06
CA THR A 230 12.70 -8.90 13.50
C THR A 230 11.31 -9.19 14.06
N LEU A 231 11.26 -10.01 15.12
CA LEU A 231 10.06 -10.28 15.88
C LEU A 231 10.22 -9.79 17.31
N ASN A 232 9.21 -9.08 17.81
CA ASN A 232 9.19 -8.56 19.17
C ASN A 232 8.03 -9.16 19.95
N ALA A 233 8.24 -9.45 21.23
CA ALA A 233 7.24 -9.92 22.17
C ALA A 233 7.08 -8.95 23.33
N SER A 234 5.84 -8.76 23.77
CA SER A 234 5.53 -8.04 25.00
C SER A 234 4.46 -8.78 25.82
N ALA A 235 4.71 -8.86 27.12
CA ALA A 235 3.78 -9.34 28.14
C ALA A 235 4.02 -8.56 29.45
N LEU A 236 3.01 -8.56 30.32
CA LEU A 236 3.05 -7.94 31.64
C LEU A 236 3.00 -9.02 32.72
N ASP A 237 3.80 -8.85 33.76
CA ASP A 237 3.82 -9.67 34.97
C ASP A 237 4.42 -8.82 36.11
N ALA A 238 4.15 -9.18 37.36
CA ALA A 238 4.77 -8.54 38.52
C ALA A 238 6.23 -9.00 38.72
N LEU A 239 6.60 -10.11 38.08
CA LEU A 239 7.92 -10.70 38.08
C LEU A 239 8.63 -10.49 36.72
N PRO A 240 9.98 -10.49 36.69
CA PRO A 240 10.73 -10.45 35.44
C PRO A 240 10.37 -11.61 34.51
N LEU A 241 10.36 -11.33 33.20
CA LEU A 241 9.98 -12.27 32.16
C LEU A 241 11.15 -12.69 31.28
N THR A 242 11.11 -13.95 30.86
CA THR A 242 11.93 -14.50 29.78
C THR A 242 11.02 -14.96 28.64
N TYR A 243 11.53 -14.93 27.41
CA TYR A 243 10.76 -15.27 26.21
C TYR A 243 11.47 -16.36 25.41
N SER A 244 10.69 -17.35 24.97
CA SER A 244 11.15 -18.42 24.08
C SER A 244 10.21 -18.51 22.87
N TRP A 245 10.78 -18.61 21.69
CA TRP A 245 10.09 -18.57 20.40
C TRP A 245 10.12 -19.93 19.72
N ASP A 246 9.02 -20.30 19.10
CA ASP A 246 8.94 -21.34 18.06
C ASP A 246 8.57 -20.65 16.75
N PHE A 247 9.46 -20.73 15.77
CA PHE A 247 9.27 -20.07 14.48
C PHE A 247 8.41 -20.89 13.50
N GLY A 248 7.99 -22.10 13.87
CA GLY A 248 7.17 -22.98 13.04
C GLY A 248 7.94 -23.70 11.93
N ASP A 249 9.28 -23.59 11.92
CA ASP A 249 10.19 -24.26 10.96
C ASP A 249 11.13 -25.27 11.64
N ASN A 250 10.77 -25.72 12.84
CA ASN A 250 11.58 -26.55 13.75
C ASN A 250 12.82 -25.83 14.34
N THR A 251 12.89 -24.51 14.24
CA THR A 251 13.90 -23.71 14.92
C THR A 251 13.29 -22.84 16.02
N THR A 252 14.12 -22.43 16.99
CA THR A 252 13.69 -21.71 18.18
C THR A 252 14.58 -20.50 18.46
N GLY A 253 14.06 -19.50 19.17
CA GLY A 253 14.81 -18.31 19.59
C GLY A 253 14.54 -17.92 21.04
N ASN A 254 15.38 -17.06 21.62
CA ASN A 254 15.21 -16.56 22.99
C ASN A 254 15.39 -15.04 23.07
N GLY A 255 14.64 -14.38 23.94
CA GLY A 255 14.69 -12.93 24.16
C GLY A 255 13.42 -12.20 23.69
N ALA A 256 13.21 -10.98 24.20
CA ALA A 256 12.03 -10.18 23.88
C ALA A 256 12.03 -9.64 22.44
N SER A 257 13.21 -9.55 21.81
CA SER A 257 13.40 -9.19 20.41
C SER A 257 14.37 -10.18 19.77
N VAL A 258 13.97 -10.81 18.68
CA VAL A 258 14.75 -11.84 17.97
C VAL A 258 14.77 -11.55 16.47
N GLN A 259 15.89 -11.90 15.82
CA GLN A 259 15.98 -11.93 14.36
C GLN A 259 15.96 -13.38 13.90
N HIS A 260 15.12 -13.68 12.90
CA HIS A 260 15.02 -15.02 12.33
C HIS A 260 14.96 -14.99 10.80
N ALA A 261 15.65 -15.91 10.14
CA ALA A 261 15.66 -16.04 8.69
C ALA A 261 15.22 -17.45 8.28
N TYR A 262 14.13 -17.54 7.53
CA TYR A 262 13.59 -18.79 7.03
C TYR A 262 14.36 -19.25 5.79
N SER A 263 14.76 -20.52 5.75
CA SER A 263 15.50 -21.09 4.61
C SER A 263 14.61 -21.45 3.42
N ASN A 264 13.34 -21.74 3.68
CA ASN A 264 12.38 -22.19 2.67
C ASN A 264 11.16 -21.26 2.61
N ALA A 265 10.54 -21.18 1.44
CA ALA A 265 9.29 -20.45 1.26
C ALA A 265 8.12 -21.27 1.86
N GLY A 266 7.12 -20.58 2.41
CA GLY A 266 5.98 -21.22 3.07
C GLY A 266 5.24 -20.29 4.02
N ASN A 267 4.13 -20.77 4.58
CA ASN A 267 3.44 -20.08 5.66
C ASN A 267 3.82 -20.72 7.00
N TYR A 268 4.41 -19.94 7.89
CA TYR A 268 4.90 -20.37 9.19
C TYR A 268 4.04 -19.80 10.30
N GLN A 269 3.76 -20.63 11.30
CA GLN A 269 2.97 -20.25 12.47
C GLN A 269 3.91 -20.01 13.64
N VAL A 270 4.18 -18.74 13.93
CA VAL A 270 5.10 -18.34 15.00
C VAL A 270 4.35 -18.28 16.32
N THR A 271 4.94 -18.83 17.38
CA THR A 271 4.46 -18.65 18.75
C THR A 271 5.58 -18.18 19.66
N VAL A 272 5.21 -17.44 20.72
CA VAL A 272 6.13 -17.04 21.78
C VAL A 272 5.56 -17.42 23.14
N THR A 273 6.41 -17.96 24.00
CA THR A 273 6.09 -18.29 25.39
C THR A 273 6.78 -17.29 26.32
N ALA A 274 6.00 -16.56 27.12
CA ALA A 274 6.51 -15.76 28.22
C ALA A 274 6.56 -16.62 29.49
N THR A 275 7.71 -16.66 30.16
CA THR A 275 7.93 -17.40 31.41
C THR A 275 8.44 -16.46 32.48
N ASN A 276 7.75 -16.38 33.61
CA ASN A 276 8.23 -15.61 34.76
C ASN A 276 9.27 -16.39 35.58
N THR A 277 9.90 -15.72 36.53
CA THR A 277 10.95 -16.31 37.40
C THR A 277 10.47 -17.46 38.30
N LYS A 278 9.16 -17.67 38.45
CA LYS A 278 8.56 -18.80 39.18
C LYS A 278 8.17 -19.97 38.25
N GLY A 279 8.40 -19.84 36.95
CA GLY A 279 8.14 -20.89 35.97
C GLY A 279 6.71 -20.94 35.44
N ALA A 280 5.84 -19.99 35.81
CA ALA A 280 4.52 -19.88 35.19
C ALA A 280 4.65 -19.35 33.77
N LYS A 281 3.85 -19.91 32.86
CA LYS A 281 3.96 -19.72 31.41
C LYS A 281 2.65 -19.30 30.78
N THR A 282 2.73 -18.42 29.80
CA THR A 282 1.65 -18.16 28.84
C THR A 282 2.20 -18.13 27.43
N VAL A 283 1.40 -18.59 26.47
CA VAL A 283 1.78 -18.73 25.05
C VAL A 283 0.88 -17.83 24.21
N SER A 284 1.46 -17.16 23.21
CA SER A 284 0.70 -16.35 22.25
C SER A 284 -0.24 -17.22 21.40
N ALA A 285 -1.24 -16.60 20.79
CA ALA A 285 -1.86 -17.18 19.61
C ALA A 285 -0.82 -17.29 18.47
N PRO A 286 -0.98 -18.24 17.51
CA PRO A 286 -0.13 -18.31 16.34
C PRO A 286 -0.16 -17.03 15.51
N PHE A 287 1.01 -16.50 15.17
CA PHE A 287 1.21 -15.39 14.25
C PHE A 287 1.71 -15.92 12.90
N SER A 288 0.91 -15.73 11.85
CA SER A 288 1.25 -16.21 10.50
C SER A 288 2.31 -15.32 9.84
N VAL A 289 3.44 -15.91 9.45
CA VAL A 289 4.45 -15.31 8.58
C VAL A 289 4.42 -15.98 7.22
N SER A 290 4.12 -15.23 6.16
CA SER A 290 4.21 -15.71 4.78
C SER A 290 5.59 -15.44 4.20
N VAL A 291 6.40 -16.48 4.04
CA VAL A 291 7.74 -16.41 3.50
C VAL A 291 7.71 -16.70 2.01
N LEU A 292 8.10 -15.72 1.21
CA LEU A 292 8.19 -15.84 -0.24
C LEU A 292 9.61 -16.19 -0.68
N GLN A 293 9.74 -16.94 -1.76
CA GLN A 293 11.06 -17.23 -2.33
C GLN A 293 11.73 -15.93 -2.77
N GLN A 294 12.93 -15.67 -2.25
CA GLN A 294 13.78 -14.58 -2.71
C GLN A 294 14.51 -15.02 -3.97
N VAL A 295 14.45 -14.19 -5.01
CA VAL A 295 15.18 -14.35 -6.26
C VAL A 295 16.02 -13.09 -6.48
N SER A 296 17.29 -13.25 -6.84
CA SER A 296 18.22 -12.14 -7.01
C SER A 296 18.95 -12.25 -8.35
N ASN A 297 18.94 -11.17 -9.14
CA ASN A 297 19.64 -11.09 -10.43
C ASN A 297 19.32 -12.22 -11.42
N ALA A 298 18.10 -12.76 -11.38
CA ALA A 298 17.66 -13.83 -12.29
C ALA A 298 17.09 -13.30 -13.62
N LEU A 299 17.36 -12.04 -13.96
CA LEU A 299 16.96 -11.46 -15.23
C LEU A 299 17.76 -12.07 -16.37
N THR A 300 17.13 -12.18 -17.54
CA THR A 300 17.80 -12.53 -18.80
C THR A 300 17.60 -11.42 -19.81
N ALA A 301 18.60 -11.12 -20.64
CA ALA A 301 18.41 -10.23 -21.78
C ALA A 301 17.30 -10.78 -22.68
N ALA A 302 16.28 -9.96 -22.95
CA ALA A 302 15.07 -10.35 -23.67
C ALA A 302 15.06 -9.84 -25.12
N CYS A 303 15.90 -8.86 -25.43
CA CYS A 303 16.11 -8.33 -26.78
C CYS A 303 17.30 -8.95 -27.49
N GLY A 304 17.31 -8.79 -28.82
CA GLY A 304 18.42 -9.18 -29.69
C GLY A 304 18.59 -8.20 -30.85
N GLY A 305 19.53 -8.51 -31.75
CA GLY A 305 19.87 -7.66 -32.90
C GLY A 305 20.74 -6.45 -32.54
N SER A 306 21.14 -5.68 -33.56
CA SER A 306 22.10 -4.57 -33.44
C SER A 306 21.63 -3.41 -32.56
N ASN A 307 20.33 -3.31 -32.30
CA ASN A 307 19.72 -2.26 -31.49
C ASN A 307 19.45 -2.69 -30.04
N CYS A 308 19.82 -3.91 -29.65
CA CYS A 308 19.66 -4.38 -28.28
C CYS A 308 20.83 -3.93 -27.41
N SER A 309 20.52 -3.13 -26.41
CA SER A 309 21.51 -2.59 -25.47
C SER A 309 21.63 -3.39 -24.18
N ALA A 310 20.85 -4.48 -24.03
CA ALA A 310 21.03 -5.46 -22.96
C ALA A 310 22.12 -6.46 -23.36
N THR A 311 23.37 -6.16 -22.99
CA THR A 311 24.55 -6.96 -23.38
C THR A 311 24.77 -8.20 -22.50
N GLY A 312 24.02 -8.31 -21.40
CA GLY A 312 24.01 -9.47 -20.52
C GLY A 312 22.84 -9.40 -19.54
N ALA A 313 22.74 -10.40 -18.66
CA ALA A 313 21.70 -10.51 -17.63
C ALA A 313 21.60 -9.28 -16.71
N THR A 314 22.73 -8.61 -16.46
CA THR A 314 22.85 -7.50 -15.51
C THR A 314 23.63 -6.31 -16.08
N THR A 315 23.75 -6.21 -17.40
CA THR A 315 24.63 -5.20 -18.04
C THR A 315 23.94 -4.52 -19.21
N TYR A 316 23.97 -3.19 -19.18
CA TYR A 316 23.48 -2.30 -20.21
C TYR A 316 24.67 -1.62 -20.91
N SER A 317 24.60 -1.47 -22.23
CA SER A 317 25.67 -0.83 -23.03
C SER A 317 25.81 0.68 -22.81
N GLY A 318 24.80 1.31 -22.22
CA GLY A 318 24.81 2.73 -21.83
C GLY A 318 24.07 3.69 -22.77
N SER A 319 23.51 3.21 -23.89
CA SER A 319 22.65 3.98 -24.81
C SER A 319 21.78 3.04 -25.64
N GLY A 320 20.69 3.52 -26.23
CA GLY A 320 19.76 2.72 -27.04
C GLY A 320 18.64 2.12 -26.19
N VAL A 321 18.24 0.88 -26.48
CA VAL A 321 17.12 0.20 -25.79
C VAL A 321 17.58 -1.16 -25.29
N GLY A 322 17.63 -1.32 -23.97
CA GLY A 322 17.88 -2.59 -23.30
C GLY A 322 16.57 -3.15 -22.76
N VAL A 323 16.30 -4.43 -22.99
CA VAL A 323 15.13 -5.12 -22.42
C VAL A 323 15.59 -6.40 -21.74
N TRP A 324 15.17 -6.59 -20.50
CA TRP A 324 15.39 -7.79 -19.69
C TRP A 324 14.06 -8.38 -19.28
N GLN A 325 14.06 -9.69 -19.01
CA GLN A 325 12.88 -10.40 -18.56
C GLN A 325 13.18 -11.37 -17.43
N TYR A 326 12.16 -11.66 -16.64
CA TYR A 326 12.08 -12.79 -15.75
C TYR A 326 10.67 -13.37 -15.81
N GLN A 327 10.56 -14.68 -16.04
CA GLN A 327 9.29 -15.39 -16.04
C GLN A 327 9.17 -16.20 -14.76
N ASN A 328 8.17 -15.91 -13.92
CA ASN A 328 7.87 -16.74 -12.78
C ASN A 328 7.06 -17.97 -13.23
N ALA A 329 7.75 -19.02 -13.67
CA ALA A 329 7.11 -20.27 -14.08
C ALA A 329 6.61 -21.13 -12.90
N GLY A 330 6.84 -20.69 -11.65
CA GLY A 330 6.37 -21.37 -10.45
C GLY A 330 4.89 -21.16 -10.15
N THR A 331 4.39 -21.87 -9.14
CA THR A 331 2.99 -21.81 -8.68
C THR A 331 2.77 -20.81 -7.54
N THR A 332 3.84 -20.20 -7.01
CA THR A 332 3.81 -19.23 -5.91
C THR A 332 4.48 -17.92 -6.32
N PRO A 333 4.08 -16.77 -5.73
CA PRO A 333 4.75 -15.51 -5.95
C PRO A 333 6.19 -15.54 -5.41
N VAL A 334 7.06 -14.72 -6.00
CA VAL A 334 8.45 -14.54 -5.56
C VAL A 334 8.74 -13.08 -5.28
N LEU A 335 9.69 -12.80 -4.39
CA LEU A 335 10.28 -11.48 -4.21
C LEU A 335 11.57 -11.39 -5.02
N MET A 336 11.64 -10.42 -5.92
CA MET A 336 12.75 -10.23 -6.83
C MET A 336 13.54 -8.96 -6.49
N ASP A 337 14.85 -9.13 -6.40
CA ASP A 337 15.85 -8.06 -6.39
C ASP A 337 16.68 -8.14 -7.67
N PHE A 338 17.06 -7.00 -8.24
CA PHE A 338 17.94 -6.96 -9.40
C PHE A 338 18.86 -5.73 -9.39
N SER A 339 19.97 -5.82 -10.11
CA SER A 339 20.86 -4.70 -10.42
C SER A 339 21.32 -4.78 -11.88
N ILE A 340 21.12 -3.69 -12.63
CA ILE A 340 21.59 -3.55 -14.02
C ILE A 340 22.66 -2.45 -14.05
N SER A 341 23.90 -2.80 -14.37
CA SER A 341 25.02 -1.86 -14.48
C SER A 341 25.06 -1.16 -15.85
N GLY A 342 25.77 -0.04 -15.92
CA GLY A 342 26.03 0.69 -17.17
C GLY A 342 25.00 1.77 -17.51
N VAL A 343 24.07 2.06 -16.61
CA VAL A 343 23.04 3.10 -16.80
C VAL A 343 23.59 4.52 -16.59
N LYS A 344 22.92 5.50 -17.19
CA LYS A 344 23.24 6.94 -17.08
C LYS A 344 22.06 7.70 -16.48
N ALA A 345 22.37 8.83 -15.84
CA ALA A 345 21.35 9.78 -15.40
C ALA A 345 20.55 10.32 -16.60
N GLY A 346 19.25 10.53 -16.42
CA GLY A 346 18.32 11.00 -17.45
C GLY A 346 17.69 9.90 -18.32
N GLN A 347 18.15 8.65 -18.22
CA GLN A 347 17.51 7.53 -18.89
C GLN A 347 16.16 7.18 -18.24
N VAL A 348 15.26 6.55 -19.00
CA VAL A 348 13.95 6.11 -18.52
C VAL A 348 13.98 4.60 -18.31
N ALA A 349 13.64 4.15 -17.10
CA ALA A 349 13.42 2.75 -16.79
C ALA A 349 11.92 2.47 -16.68
N THR A 350 11.45 1.45 -17.39
CA THR A 350 10.08 0.93 -17.31
C THR A 350 10.11 -0.48 -16.74
N VAL A 351 9.40 -0.70 -15.64
CA VAL A 351 9.19 -2.01 -15.04
C VAL A 351 7.75 -2.42 -15.34
N LEU A 352 7.54 -3.52 -16.05
CA LEU A 352 6.23 -3.99 -16.49
C LEU A 352 6.02 -5.45 -16.12
N PHE A 353 4.87 -5.76 -15.55
CA PHE A 353 4.39 -7.10 -15.30
C PHE A 353 3.30 -7.44 -16.29
N THR A 354 3.31 -8.69 -16.79
CA THR A 354 2.26 -9.24 -17.65
C THR A 354 1.70 -10.50 -17.00
N ASN A 355 0.38 -10.52 -16.78
CA ASN A 355 -0.34 -11.77 -16.54
C ASN A 355 -0.77 -12.30 -17.89
N ALA A 356 -0.06 -13.30 -18.40
CA ALA A 356 -0.40 -13.90 -19.68
C ALA A 356 -1.54 -14.92 -19.58
N SER A 357 -1.91 -15.37 -18.39
CA SER A 357 -2.84 -16.49 -18.21
C SER A 357 -4.29 -16.12 -18.53
N GLU A 358 -5.11 -17.15 -18.75
CA GLU A 358 -6.56 -17.01 -18.94
C GLU A 358 -7.32 -16.70 -17.63
N SER A 359 -6.62 -16.62 -16.48
CA SER A 359 -7.23 -16.42 -15.16
C SER A 359 -6.63 -15.22 -14.42
N ALA A 360 -7.41 -14.63 -13.51
CA ALA A 360 -6.89 -13.60 -12.62
C ALA A 360 -5.99 -14.25 -11.55
N THR A 361 -4.89 -13.59 -11.20
CA THR A 361 -4.04 -13.99 -10.07
C THR A 361 -4.47 -13.20 -8.83
N LEU A 362 -4.64 -13.91 -7.71
CA LEU A 362 -5.13 -13.34 -6.44
C LEU A 362 -4.21 -12.29 -5.80
N LEU A 363 -2.94 -12.25 -6.23
CA LEU A 363 -1.96 -11.28 -5.78
C LEU A 363 -1.50 -10.43 -6.95
N ALA A 364 -1.78 -9.13 -6.86
CA ALA A 364 -1.25 -8.15 -7.79
C ALA A 364 0.28 -8.03 -7.68
N PRO A 365 0.98 -7.67 -8.77
CA PRO A 365 2.41 -7.44 -8.72
C PRO A 365 2.75 -6.25 -7.81
N GLY A 366 3.86 -6.38 -7.10
CA GLY A 366 4.38 -5.35 -6.21
C GLY A 366 5.62 -4.72 -6.79
N PHE A 367 5.68 -3.39 -6.77
CA PHE A 367 6.83 -2.64 -7.31
C PHE A 367 7.95 -2.41 -6.27
N GLY A 368 7.86 -3.01 -5.08
CA GLY A 368 8.89 -2.92 -4.05
C GLY A 368 9.23 -1.47 -3.68
N ASN A 369 10.52 -1.14 -3.70
CA ASN A 369 11.02 0.21 -3.39
C ASN A 369 10.95 1.21 -4.57
N LEU A 370 10.25 0.87 -5.66
CA LEU A 370 10.03 1.79 -6.77
C LEU A 370 9.09 2.93 -6.33
N PRO A 371 9.45 4.20 -6.58
CA PRO A 371 8.56 5.31 -6.28
C PRO A 371 7.28 5.21 -7.10
N ALA A 372 6.19 5.77 -6.57
CA ALA A 372 5.00 5.98 -7.39
C ALA A 372 5.35 6.89 -8.57
N SER A 373 4.83 6.59 -9.77
CA SER A 373 5.07 7.47 -10.93
C SER A 373 4.41 8.83 -10.67
N VAL A 374 5.16 9.92 -10.84
CA VAL A 374 4.75 11.27 -10.41
C VAL A 374 4.32 12.19 -11.56
N ALA A 375 4.09 11.69 -12.77
CA ALA A 375 3.63 12.55 -13.86
C ALA A 375 2.70 11.85 -14.87
N PRO A 376 1.55 12.46 -15.19
CA PRO A 376 1.01 12.48 -16.54
C PRO A 376 1.34 13.85 -17.17
N LEU A 377 1.76 13.88 -18.43
CA LEU A 377 1.57 15.08 -19.24
C LEU A 377 0.17 15.02 -19.86
N HIS A 378 -0.47 16.19 -19.95
CA HIS A 378 -1.69 16.53 -20.65
C HIS A 378 -2.46 15.37 -21.33
N ARG A 379 -3.74 15.16 -20.94
CA ARG A 379 -4.73 14.69 -21.92
C ARG A 379 -4.80 15.74 -23.00
N GLU A 380 -4.17 15.52 -24.14
CA GLU A 380 -4.70 16.13 -25.35
C GLU A 380 -5.99 15.40 -25.71
N ASN A 381 -7.00 16.16 -26.10
CA ASN A 381 -8.17 15.64 -26.78
C ASN A 381 -7.70 15.08 -28.13
N LEU A 382 -7.17 13.86 -28.13
CA LEU A 382 -6.93 13.12 -29.36
C LEU A 382 -8.25 13.09 -30.11
N HIS A 383 -8.29 13.77 -31.25
CA HIS A 383 -9.46 13.99 -32.10
C HIS A 383 -10.16 12.64 -32.47
N SER A 384 -9.46 11.51 -32.34
CA SER A 384 -9.97 10.15 -32.56
C SER A 384 -10.70 9.51 -31.37
N GLN A 385 -10.52 10.00 -30.14
CA GLN A 385 -11.34 9.57 -29.00
C GLN A 385 -12.78 10.06 -29.14
N ALA A 386 -13.06 11.17 -29.81
CA ALA A 386 -14.41 11.74 -29.91
C ALA A 386 -15.35 10.88 -30.79
N LEU A 387 -14.86 10.31 -31.90
CA LEU A 387 -15.66 9.38 -32.72
C LEU A 387 -15.78 7.99 -32.06
N HIS A 388 -14.74 7.51 -31.36
CA HIS A 388 -14.79 6.21 -30.68
C HIS A 388 -15.49 6.24 -29.32
N SER A 389 -15.48 7.35 -28.60
CA SER A 389 -16.27 7.55 -27.37
C SER A 389 -17.76 7.77 -27.66
N GLN A 390 -18.12 8.06 -28.92
CA GLN A 390 -19.51 8.02 -29.42
C GLN A 390 -19.96 6.61 -29.83
N MET A 391 -19.05 5.66 -30.05
CA MET A 391 -19.36 4.23 -30.14
C MET A 391 -19.57 3.70 -28.71
N GLN A 392 -20.63 4.20 -28.07
CA GLN A 392 -21.08 3.67 -26.80
C GLN A 392 -21.40 2.19 -27.01
N LYS A 393 -20.61 1.35 -26.34
CA LYS A 393 -21.03 0.10 -25.70
C LYS A 393 -22.55 -0.07 -25.74
N ASP A 394 -23.04 -0.88 -26.66
CA ASP A 394 -24.39 -1.40 -26.54
C ASP A 394 -24.28 -2.92 -26.48
N LEU A 395 -24.83 -3.50 -25.41
CA LEU A 395 -25.02 -4.95 -25.21
C LEU A 395 -25.52 -5.66 -26.49
N LYS A 396 -26.19 -4.91 -27.36
CA LYS A 396 -26.66 -5.30 -28.69
C LYS A 396 -25.56 -5.85 -29.61
N HIS A 397 -24.37 -5.26 -29.64
CA HIS A 397 -23.25 -5.75 -30.49
C HIS A 397 -22.71 -7.09 -30.00
N ASP A 398 -22.60 -7.26 -28.68
CA ASP A 398 -22.18 -8.55 -28.10
C ASP A 398 -23.28 -9.62 -28.28
N GLU A 399 -24.54 -9.27 -28.02
CA GLU A 399 -25.70 -10.12 -28.32
C GLU A 399 -25.73 -10.54 -29.79
N MET A 400 -25.33 -9.66 -30.70
CA MET A 400 -25.19 -9.96 -32.12
C MET A 400 -24.16 -11.04 -32.40
N LEU A 401 -22.93 -10.84 -31.96
CA LEU A 401 -21.83 -11.75 -32.24
C LEU A 401 -22.13 -13.13 -31.66
N GLN A 402 -22.64 -13.18 -30.43
CA GLN A 402 -23.05 -14.43 -29.78
C GLN A 402 -24.16 -15.14 -30.56
N ARG A 403 -25.13 -14.40 -31.11
CA ARG A 403 -26.20 -14.98 -31.94
C ARG A 403 -25.67 -15.46 -33.30
N ASN A 404 -24.79 -14.71 -33.95
CA ASN A 404 -24.14 -15.15 -35.19
C ASN A 404 -23.42 -16.48 -34.98
N GLN A 405 -22.65 -16.61 -33.90
CA GLN A 405 -21.99 -17.86 -33.52
C GLN A 405 -23.02 -18.98 -33.24
N ALA A 406 -24.09 -18.70 -32.50
CA ALA A 406 -25.12 -19.70 -32.20
C ALA A 406 -25.84 -20.22 -33.46
N LEU A 407 -26.14 -19.32 -34.41
CA LEU A 407 -26.70 -19.67 -35.72
C LEU A 407 -25.76 -20.58 -36.49
N ALA A 408 -24.47 -20.26 -36.54
CA ALA A 408 -23.49 -21.09 -37.25
C ALA A 408 -23.32 -22.47 -36.62
N ARG A 409 -23.23 -22.56 -35.28
CA ARG A 409 -23.18 -23.85 -34.55
C ARG A 409 -24.34 -24.77 -34.89
N ALA A 410 -25.55 -24.21 -34.96
CA ALA A 410 -26.74 -24.99 -35.26
C ALA A 410 -26.65 -25.66 -36.64
N ILE A 411 -25.97 -25.03 -37.61
CA ILE A 411 -25.74 -25.58 -38.95
C ILE A 411 -24.61 -26.59 -38.94
N ALA A 412 -23.48 -26.26 -38.30
CA ALA A 412 -22.34 -27.17 -38.19
C ALA A 412 -22.72 -28.51 -37.54
N GLN A 413 -23.53 -28.48 -36.48
CA GLN A 413 -24.04 -29.68 -35.81
C GLN A 413 -24.90 -30.56 -36.75
N ARG A 414 -25.69 -29.98 -37.65
CA ARG A 414 -26.53 -30.76 -38.59
C ARG A 414 -25.68 -31.48 -39.64
N LYS A 415 -24.61 -30.84 -40.13
CA LYS A 415 -23.64 -31.47 -41.04
C LYS A 415 -23.01 -32.72 -40.42
N ALA A 416 -22.58 -32.65 -39.16
CA ALA A 416 -21.91 -33.74 -38.47
C ALA A 416 -22.78 -34.99 -38.29
N VAL A 417 -24.12 -34.84 -38.22
CA VAL A 417 -25.08 -35.96 -38.05
C VAL A 417 -25.52 -36.54 -39.41
N GLY A 418 -24.86 -36.19 -40.53
CA GLY A 418 -25.16 -36.72 -41.86
C GLY A 418 -26.55 -36.35 -42.40
N ARG A 419 -27.24 -35.40 -41.76
CA ARG A 419 -28.58 -34.94 -42.15
C ARG A 419 -28.49 -33.76 -43.11
N VAL A 420 -28.06 -33.96 -44.34
CA VAL A 420 -28.30 -32.96 -45.39
C VAL A 420 -28.54 -33.63 -46.74
N ALA A 421 -29.82 -33.87 -47.06
CA ALA A 421 -30.27 -33.69 -48.43
C ALA A 421 -30.56 -32.19 -48.59
N ALA A 422 -29.84 -31.51 -49.48
CA ALA A 422 -30.12 -30.12 -49.79
C ALA A 422 -31.50 -30.01 -50.45
N SER A 423 -32.54 -29.74 -49.66
CA SER A 423 -33.81 -29.29 -50.21
C SER A 423 -33.57 -27.89 -50.78
N GLN A 424 -33.57 -27.77 -52.11
CA GLN A 424 -33.41 -26.51 -52.82
C GLN A 424 -34.63 -25.61 -52.55
N SER A 425 -34.59 -24.87 -51.44
CA SER A 425 -35.45 -23.71 -51.30
C SER A 425 -34.87 -22.59 -52.18
N THR A 426 -35.46 -22.42 -53.36
CA THR A 426 -34.97 -21.49 -54.37
C THR A 426 -35.55 -20.11 -54.11
N VAL A 427 -34.79 -19.22 -53.48
CA VAL A 427 -34.91 -17.80 -53.80
C VAL A 427 -34.07 -17.59 -55.06
N PRO A 428 -34.69 -17.33 -56.23
CA PRO A 428 -33.93 -16.99 -57.44
C PRO A 428 -33.05 -15.78 -57.15
N ARG A 429 -31.91 -15.65 -57.86
CA ARG A 429 -31.21 -14.37 -57.96
C ARG A 429 -32.26 -13.31 -58.25
N ILE A 430 -32.51 -12.42 -57.28
CA ILE A 430 -33.35 -11.24 -57.51
C ILE A 430 -32.73 -10.58 -58.74
N ARG A 431 -33.58 -10.22 -59.72
CA ARG A 431 -33.19 -9.52 -60.95
C ARG A 431 -31.92 -8.70 -60.75
N ALA A 432 -30.93 -8.85 -61.64
CA ALA A 432 -29.67 -8.11 -61.55
C ALA A 432 -29.95 -6.64 -61.21
N VAL A 433 -29.41 -6.19 -60.07
CA VAL A 433 -29.69 -4.85 -59.53
C VAL A 433 -29.14 -3.80 -60.50
N ALA A 434 -29.92 -2.76 -60.76
CA ALA A 434 -29.50 -1.59 -61.52
C ALA A 434 -29.36 -0.36 -60.61
N ILE A 435 -28.50 0.58 -61.01
CA ILE A 435 -28.41 1.88 -60.34
C ILE A 435 -29.76 2.57 -60.37
N GLY A 436 -30.20 3.08 -59.21
CA GLY A 436 -31.51 3.70 -59.01
C GLY A 436 -32.61 2.76 -58.52
N ASP A 437 -32.39 1.44 -58.56
CA ASP A 437 -33.33 0.47 -57.99
C ASP A 437 -33.55 0.77 -56.50
N THR A 438 -34.79 0.62 -56.04
CA THR A 438 -35.16 0.85 -54.64
C THR A 438 -35.38 -0.48 -53.93
N ARG A 439 -34.87 -0.60 -52.70
CA ARG A 439 -35.10 -1.78 -51.84
C ARG A 439 -35.32 -1.35 -50.39
N VAL A 440 -36.17 -2.10 -49.69
CA VAL A 440 -36.33 -2.00 -48.23
C VAL A 440 -35.32 -2.92 -47.56
N TRP A 441 -34.53 -2.35 -46.66
CA TRP A 441 -33.53 -3.01 -45.83
C TRP A 441 -33.95 -2.97 -44.38
N ILE A 442 -33.85 -4.10 -43.69
CA ILE A 442 -34.16 -4.22 -42.27
C ILE A 442 -32.84 -4.13 -41.48
N ASP A 443 -32.66 -3.03 -40.76
CA ASP A 443 -31.62 -2.88 -39.75
C ASP A 443 -32.03 -3.67 -38.50
N GLY A 444 -31.26 -4.72 -38.20
CA GLY A 444 -31.48 -5.64 -37.09
C GLY A 444 -30.54 -5.44 -35.91
N TYR A 445 -29.78 -4.34 -35.85
CA TYR A 445 -28.80 -4.09 -34.78
C TYR A 445 -29.47 -4.15 -33.39
N ASP A 446 -30.63 -3.50 -33.25
CA ASP A 446 -31.54 -3.74 -32.13
C ASP A 446 -32.57 -4.80 -32.51
N ILE A 447 -32.29 -6.05 -32.19
CA ILE A 447 -33.18 -7.17 -32.53
C ILE A 447 -34.59 -7.04 -31.93
N LYS A 448 -34.75 -6.26 -30.84
CA LYS A 448 -36.06 -6.04 -30.21
C LYS A 448 -36.87 -5.00 -30.97
N ASN A 449 -36.19 -4.06 -31.65
CA ASN A 449 -36.79 -2.93 -32.35
C ASN A 449 -36.14 -2.75 -33.74
N PRO A 450 -36.35 -3.70 -34.67
CA PRO A 450 -35.76 -3.61 -36.00
C PRO A 450 -36.32 -2.40 -36.76
N VAL A 451 -35.45 -1.71 -37.50
CA VAL A 451 -35.82 -0.50 -38.26
C VAL A 451 -35.77 -0.80 -39.75
N SER A 452 -36.77 -0.35 -40.51
CA SER A 452 -36.78 -0.51 -41.96
C SER A 452 -36.37 0.78 -42.66
N TYR A 453 -35.46 0.66 -43.62
CA TYR A 453 -34.99 1.77 -44.43
C TYR A 453 -35.23 1.50 -45.91
N THR A 454 -35.74 2.48 -46.64
CA THR A 454 -35.92 2.39 -48.10
C THR A 454 -34.78 3.12 -48.80
N LEU A 455 -33.86 2.39 -49.42
CA LEU A 455 -32.64 2.94 -50.03
C LEU A 455 -32.61 2.71 -51.53
N LYS A 456 -31.78 3.48 -52.23
CA LYS A 456 -31.51 3.31 -53.66
C LYS A 456 -30.13 2.70 -53.89
N ALA A 457 -30.01 1.80 -54.86
CA ALA A 457 -28.73 1.33 -55.38
C ALA A 457 -28.00 2.53 -56.00
N ALA A 458 -26.94 2.98 -55.33
CA ALA A 458 -26.21 4.19 -55.67
C ALA A 458 -24.93 3.90 -56.45
N GLN A 459 -24.30 2.75 -56.20
CA GLN A 459 -23.11 2.31 -56.92
C GLN A 459 -23.06 0.78 -57.00
N ILE A 460 -22.57 0.26 -58.13
CA ILE A 460 -22.34 -1.18 -58.34
C ILE A 460 -20.92 -1.34 -58.86
N CYS A 461 -20.15 -2.22 -58.25
CA CYS A 461 -18.82 -2.57 -58.71
C CYS A 461 -18.62 -4.08 -58.77
N ARG A 462 -17.76 -4.50 -59.69
CA ARG A 462 -17.50 -5.92 -59.97
C ARG A 462 -16.31 -6.39 -59.14
N LEU A 463 -16.47 -7.51 -58.43
CA LEU A 463 -15.41 -8.17 -57.67
C LEU A 463 -14.71 -9.23 -58.52
N ASN A 464 -13.48 -9.61 -58.18
CA ASN A 464 -12.78 -10.64 -58.96
C ASN A 464 -13.41 -12.03 -58.81
N SER A 465 -14.10 -12.28 -57.69
CA SER A 465 -14.76 -13.55 -57.39
C SER A 465 -15.85 -13.94 -58.40
N GLY A 466 -16.40 -12.99 -59.15
CA GLY A 466 -17.60 -13.25 -59.95
C GLY A 466 -18.85 -12.50 -59.46
N ARG A 467 -18.80 -11.97 -58.23
CA ARG A 467 -19.88 -11.23 -57.58
C ARG A 467 -19.90 -9.75 -57.97
N ASN A 468 -21.06 -9.11 -57.80
CA ASN A 468 -21.12 -7.66 -57.69
C ASN A 468 -21.15 -7.25 -56.21
N ALA A 469 -20.55 -6.11 -55.90
CA ALA A 469 -20.84 -5.37 -54.68
C ALA A 469 -21.79 -4.22 -55.02
N VAL A 470 -22.92 -4.14 -54.32
CA VAL A 470 -23.98 -3.16 -54.53
C VAL A 470 -24.08 -2.26 -53.30
N PHE A 471 -23.81 -0.99 -53.48
CA PHE A 471 -23.89 0.03 -52.44
C PHE A 471 -25.26 0.70 -52.50
N TRP A 472 -25.99 0.61 -51.39
CA TRP A 472 -27.31 1.19 -51.20
C TRP A 472 -27.16 2.41 -50.32
N SER A 473 -27.61 3.57 -50.80
CA SER A 473 -27.55 4.82 -50.03
C SER A 473 -28.95 5.37 -49.80
N ASP A 474 -29.18 5.89 -48.59
CA ASP A 474 -30.37 6.66 -48.28
C ASP A 474 -30.28 8.01 -49.02
N PRO A 475 -31.23 8.35 -49.91
CA PRO A 475 -31.22 9.62 -50.63
C PRO A 475 -31.26 10.86 -49.71
N ASN A 476 -31.71 10.69 -48.48
CA ASN A 476 -31.76 11.73 -47.45
C ASN A 476 -30.70 11.54 -46.35
N GLY A 477 -29.77 10.60 -46.57
CA GLY A 477 -28.65 10.29 -45.68
C GLY A 477 -27.55 11.34 -45.69
N GLY A 478 -26.50 11.09 -44.91
CA GLY A 478 -25.32 11.96 -44.85
C GLY A 478 -24.34 11.75 -46.00
N ALA A 479 -24.30 10.54 -46.59
CA ALA A 479 -23.37 10.16 -47.65
C ALA A 479 -23.79 10.70 -49.03
N THR A 480 -22.90 11.45 -49.67
CA THR A 480 -23.09 11.93 -51.05
C THR A 480 -22.81 10.83 -52.08
N ALA A 481 -23.18 11.04 -53.35
CA ALA A 481 -22.84 10.12 -54.43
C ALA A 481 -21.32 9.95 -54.59
N ALA A 482 -20.53 11.00 -54.33
CA ALA A 482 -19.07 10.95 -54.37
C ALA A 482 -18.52 10.08 -53.23
N ASP A 483 -19.07 10.21 -52.02
CA ASP A 483 -18.69 9.39 -50.87
C ASP A 483 -18.94 7.89 -51.13
N VAL A 484 -20.12 7.56 -51.68
CA VAL A 484 -20.48 6.17 -52.00
C VAL A 484 -19.59 5.62 -53.11
N ALA A 485 -19.27 6.43 -54.12
CA ALA A 485 -18.34 6.03 -55.18
C ALA A 485 -16.93 5.79 -54.62
N GLU A 486 -16.45 6.62 -53.70
CA GLU A 486 -15.16 6.46 -53.05
C GLU A 486 -15.09 5.18 -52.21
N LEU A 487 -16.12 4.90 -51.40
CA LEU A 487 -16.23 3.65 -50.63
C LEU A 487 -16.23 2.42 -51.55
N ALA A 488 -17.02 2.46 -52.63
CA ALA A 488 -17.07 1.39 -53.61
C ALA A 488 -15.72 1.16 -54.30
N ASN A 489 -15.01 2.24 -54.66
CA ASN A 489 -13.68 2.16 -55.26
C ASN A 489 -12.65 1.52 -54.32
N THR A 490 -12.75 1.79 -53.02
CA THR A 490 -11.87 1.17 -52.02
C THR A 490 -12.18 -0.31 -51.82
N PHE A 491 -13.46 -0.67 -51.81
CA PHE A 491 -13.90 -2.04 -51.57
C PHE A 491 -13.64 -2.97 -52.76
N CYS A 492 -13.86 -2.48 -53.98
CA CYS A 492 -13.83 -3.24 -55.23
C CYS A 492 -12.54 -3.06 -56.06
N ALA A 493 -12.33 -4.00 -57.00
CA ALA A 493 -11.14 -4.21 -57.84
C ALA A 493 -10.66 -3.07 -58.76
N ASN A 494 -10.90 -1.78 -58.45
CA ASN A 494 -10.59 -0.65 -59.35
C ASN A 494 -9.09 -0.36 -59.56
N GLY A 495 -8.19 -1.30 -59.22
CA GLY A 495 -6.75 -1.27 -59.50
C GLY A 495 -6.15 -2.59 -60.02
N GLY A 496 -6.97 -3.62 -60.29
CA GLY A 496 -6.55 -4.96 -60.72
C GLY A 496 -6.71 -6.05 -59.66
N ALA A 497 -6.57 -7.32 -60.08
CA ALA A 497 -6.82 -8.49 -59.23
C ALA A 497 -5.95 -8.49 -57.96
N GLY A 498 -6.59 -8.68 -56.80
CA GLY A 498 -5.92 -8.79 -55.49
C GLY A 498 -5.45 -7.48 -54.85
N LYS A 499 -5.72 -6.33 -55.47
CA LYS A 499 -5.29 -5.00 -54.95
C LYS A 499 -6.36 -4.26 -54.15
N ALA A 500 -7.64 -4.56 -54.36
CA ALA A 500 -8.76 -3.93 -53.66
C ALA A 500 -9.05 -4.53 -52.30
N GLY A 501 -9.76 -3.78 -51.44
CA GLY A 501 -10.03 -4.16 -50.06
C GLY A 501 -10.66 -5.54 -49.91
N PHE A 502 -11.81 -5.78 -50.53
CA PHE A 502 -12.54 -7.04 -50.38
C PHE A 502 -11.88 -8.22 -51.11
N ASP A 503 -11.36 -7.99 -52.31
CA ASP A 503 -10.65 -9.04 -53.06
C ASP A 503 -9.35 -9.45 -52.34
N ALA A 504 -8.67 -8.51 -51.69
CA ALA A 504 -7.51 -8.83 -50.88
C ALA A 504 -7.86 -9.69 -49.67
N LEU A 505 -8.96 -9.38 -48.97
CA LEU A 505 -9.46 -10.22 -47.87
C LEU A 505 -9.78 -11.64 -48.34
N THR A 506 -10.57 -11.78 -49.41
CA THR A 506 -11.00 -13.09 -49.89
C THR A 506 -9.86 -13.94 -50.45
N ASN A 507 -8.78 -13.33 -50.94
CA ASN A 507 -7.56 -14.06 -51.29
C ASN A 507 -6.81 -14.61 -50.07
N ILE A 508 -6.95 -13.98 -48.90
CA ILE A 508 -6.27 -14.42 -47.67
C ILE A 508 -7.14 -15.41 -46.89
N MET A 509 -8.44 -15.16 -46.82
CA MET A 509 -9.37 -15.85 -45.92
C MET A 509 -10.33 -16.82 -46.62
N GLY A 510 -10.46 -16.72 -47.95
CA GLY A 510 -11.47 -17.45 -48.74
C GLY A 510 -12.68 -16.59 -49.11
N ASP A 511 -13.54 -17.11 -50.00
CA ASP A 511 -14.72 -16.38 -50.49
C ASP A 511 -15.71 -16.09 -49.35
N ALA A 512 -16.48 -15.00 -49.46
CA ALA A 512 -17.44 -14.65 -48.41
C ALA A 512 -18.72 -15.48 -48.42
N TRP A 513 -18.98 -16.26 -49.47
CA TRP A 513 -20.14 -17.13 -49.58
C TRP A 513 -19.89 -18.30 -50.54
N GLY A 514 -20.80 -19.26 -50.60
CA GLY A 514 -20.70 -20.41 -51.52
C GLY A 514 -21.93 -21.29 -51.50
N SER A 515 -21.79 -22.56 -51.91
CA SER A 515 -22.88 -23.54 -51.85
C SER A 515 -23.29 -23.78 -50.39
N ALA A 516 -24.39 -23.15 -49.98
CA ALA A 516 -24.90 -23.25 -48.62
C ALA A 516 -25.21 -24.70 -48.25
N ALA A 517 -24.83 -25.08 -47.02
CA ALA A 517 -24.98 -26.45 -46.54
C ALA A 517 -26.31 -26.75 -45.85
N GLY A 518 -27.16 -25.73 -45.64
CA GLY A 518 -28.50 -25.87 -45.06
C GLY A 518 -29.56 -25.33 -46.02
N SER A 519 -30.69 -26.03 -46.15
CA SER A 519 -31.84 -25.60 -46.96
C SER A 519 -32.49 -24.30 -46.47
N GLU A 520 -32.21 -23.93 -45.22
CA GLU A 520 -32.68 -22.74 -44.53
C GLU A 520 -31.92 -21.46 -44.92
N MET A 521 -30.79 -21.58 -45.62
CA MET A 521 -29.93 -20.46 -46.02
C MET A 521 -30.09 -20.11 -47.50
N ILE A 522 -29.75 -18.87 -47.87
CA ILE A 522 -29.63 -18.47 -49.27
C ILE A 522 -28.46 -19.18 -49.95
N SER A 523 -28.65 -19.62 -51.19
CA SER A 523 -27.68 -20.43 -51.94
C SER A 523 -27.15 -19.72 -53.20
N ASP A 524 -25.90 -20.01 -53.56
CA ASP A 524 -25.27 -19.60 -54.84
C ASP A 524 -25.67 -20.48 -56.06
N ALA A 525 -26.56 -21.46 -55.88
CA ALA A 525 -26.89 -22.46 -56.92
C ALA A 525 -27.46 -21.89 -58.24
N LYS A 526 -27.86 -20.61 -58.30
CA LYS A 526 -28.36 -19.91 -59.51
C LYS A 526 -27.46 -18.72 -59.88
N GLY A 527 -26.15 -18.88 -59.70
CA GLY A 527 -25.15 -17.83 -59.84
C GLY A 527 -24.78 -17.23 -58.48
N LEU A 528 -23.62 -16.58 -58.43
CA LEU A 528 -23.08 -16.02 -57.19
C LEU A 528 -23.99 -14.89 -56.68
N GLN A 529 -24.33 -14.95 -55.38
CA GLN A 529 -25.03 -13.87 -54.66
C GLN A 529 -24.19 -12.58 -54.68
N ASP A 530 -24.88 -11.46 -54.89
CA ASP A 530 -24.28 -10.14 -54.78
C ASP A 530 -24.03 -9.79 -53.30
N ILE A 531 -23.02 -8.96 -53.05
CA ILE A 531 -22.69 -8.44 -51.72
C ILE A 531 -23.30 -7.06 -51.60
N HIS A 532 -24.06 -6.82 -50.54
CA HIS A 532 -24.78 -5.58 -50.32
C HIS A 532 -24.14 -4.78 -49.20
N VAL A 533 -23.80 -3.52 -49.48
CA VAL A 533 -23.34 -2.55 -48.48
C VAL A 533 -24.45 -1.52 -48.31
N VAL A 534 -25.02 -1.43 -47.12
CA VAL A 534 -26.21 -0.60 -46.85
C VAL A 534 -25.83 0.59 -45.98
N LEU A 535 -26.07 1.80 -46.50
CA LEU A 535 -25.74 3.09 -45.87
C LEU A 535 -27.02 3.85 -45.47
N PRO A 536 -27.70 3.44 -44.38
CA PRO A 536 -28.93 4.09 -43.94
C PRO A 536 -28.65 5.43 -43.24
N LYS A 537 -29.65 6.31 -43.24
CA LYS A 537 -29.67 7.48 -42.37
C LYS A 537 -30.05 7.07 -40.96
N VAL A 538 -29.05 6.87 -40.11
CA VAL A 538 -29.27 6.54 -38.69
C VAL A 538 -29.14 7.79 -37.83
N PRO A 539 -29.85 7.88 -36.69
CA PRO A 539 -29.64 8.96 -35.73
C PRO A 539 -28.15 9.09 -35.32
N VAL A 540 -27.69 10.33 -35.14
CA VAL A 540 -26.35 10.60 -34.60
C VAL A 540 -26.27 10.04 -33.19
N GLY A 541 -25.24 9.25 -32.88
CA GLY A 541 -25.05 8.63 -31.57
C GLY A 541 -25.69 7.24 -31.39
N THR A 542 -26.05 6.56 -32.48
CA THR A 542 -26.59 5.18 -32.50
C THR A 542 -25.63 4.09 -32.01
N GLY A 543 -24.37 4.43 -31.70
CA GLY A 543 -23.42 3.53 -31.03
C GLY A 543 -22.62 2.61 -31.96
N TRP A 544 -22.96 2.51 -33.25
CA TRP A 544 -22.24 1.67 -34.22
C TRP A 544 -21.78 2.43 -35.48
N GLY A 545 -20.61 2.04 -35.99
CA GLY A 545 -20.05 2.53 -37.26
C GLY A 545 -20.35 1.58 -38.43
N GLY A 546 -20.32 0.28 -38.17
CA GLY A 546 -20.80 -0.77 -39.07
C GLY A 546 -21.20 -2.00 -38.26
N TYR A 547 -21.89 -2.94 -38.90
CA TYR A 547 -22.09 -4.28 -38.34
C TYR A 547 -22.46 -5.31 -39.42
N PHE A 548 -22.12 -6.58 -39.18
CA PHE A 548 -22.58 -7.74 -39.93
C PHE A 548 -23.52 -8.64 -39.10
N TRP A 549 -24.67 -9.00 -39.68
CA TRP A 549 -25.69 -9.82 -39.03
C TRP A 549 -25.99 -11.09 -39.85
N GLY A 550 -25.55 -12.26 -39.37
CA GLY A 550 -25.59 -13.52 -40.10
C GLY A 550 -27.00 -14.07 -40.36
N LEU A 551 -28.01 -13.63 -39.58
CA LEU A 551 -29.42 -13.98 -39.79
C LEU A 551 -29.92 -13.52 -41.17
N ASN A 552 -29.34 -12.46 -41.73
CA ASN A 552 -29.70 -11.96 -43.06
C ASN A 552 -29.49 -12.98 -44.17
N ASN A 553 -28.71 -14.02 -43.91
CA ASN A 553 -28.43 -15.06 -44.87
C ASN A 553 -29.42 -16.23 -44.81
N TYR A 554 -30.43 -16.18 -43.94
CA TYR A 554 -31.47 -17.21 -43.80
C TYR A 554 -32.73 -16.83 -44.56
N LEU A 555 -33.49 -17.84 -44.98
CA LEU A 555 -34.77 -17.64 -45.63
C LEU A 555 -35.86 -17.23 -44.65
N LYS A 556 -36.68 -16.25 -45.05
CA LYS A 556 -37.86 -15.81 -44.27
C LYS A 556 -38.88 -16.91 -44.11
N SER A 557 -38.95 -17.84 -45.07
CA SER A 557 -39.87 -18.99 -45.05
C SER A 557 -39.67 -19.90 -43.83
N ASN A 558 -38.53 -19.80 -43.14
CA ASN A 558 -38.29 -20.52 -41.88
C ASN A 558 -39.13 -19.96 -40.70
N GLY A 559 -39.75 -18.79 -40.85
CA GLY A 559 -40.62 -18.17 -39.85
C GLY A 559 -39.90 -17.75 -38.56
N GLY A 560 -40.68 -17.36 -37.55
CA GLY A 560 -40.16 -17.00 -36.22
C GLY A 560 -39.12 -15.88 -36.27
N ASN A 561 -37.94 -16.14 -35.69
CA ASN A 561 -36.82 -15.18 -35.61
C ASN A 561 -36.27 -14.79 -37.00
N PHE A 562 -36.55 -15.55 -38.06
CA PHE A 562 -36.05 -15.28 -39.43
C PHE A 562 -36.95 -14.33 -40.23
N SER A 563 -38.09 -13.91 -39.70
CA SER A 563 -39.06 -13.04 -40.39
C SER A 563 -38.45 -11.70 -40.83
N ASN A 564 -37.45 -11.22 -40.09
CA ASN A 564 -36.72 -9.98 -40.35
C ASN A 564 -35.44 -10.18 -41.17
N SER A 565 -35.18 -11.39 -41.68
CA SER A 565 -34.03 -11.63 -42.55
C SER A 565 -34.08 -10.74 -43.79
N ASN A 566 -32.94 -10.21 -44.21
CA ASN A 566 -32.84 -9.52 -45.49
C ASN A 566 -32.72 -10.48 -46.69
N GLU A 567 -32.54 -11.79 -46.47
CA GLU A 567 -32.30 -12.81 -47.51
C GLU A 567 -31.20 -12.39 -48.50
N ALA A 568 -30.10 -11.84 -47.97
CA ALA A 568 -29.00 -11.29 -48.74
C ALA A 568 -27.68 -11.31 -47.96
N LEU A 569 -26.56 -11.38 -48.68
CA LEU A 569 -25.23 -11.12 -48.12
C LEU A 569 -25.09 -9.63 -47.88
N VAL A 570 -25.31 -9.18 -46.65
CA VAL A 570 -25.38 -7.76 -46.33
C VAL A 570 -24.72 -7.42 -45.01
N PHE A 571 -24.02 -6.29 -45.00
CA PHE A 571 -23.60 -5.59 -43.79
C PHE A 571 -23.94 -4.10 -43.91
N PHE A 572 -24.07 -3.47 -42.76
CA PHE A 572 -24.53 -2.08 -42.64
C PHE A 572 -23.38 -1.18 -42.25
N VAL A 573 -23.39 0.04 -42.77
CA VAL A 573 -22.42 1.10 -42.46
C VAL A 573 -23.17 2.38 -42.19
N ASN A 574 -22.78 3.13 -41.17
CA ASN A 574 -23.48 4.35 -40.77
C ASN A 574 -23.42 5.43 -41.87
N GLY A 575 -24.49 5.55 -42.66
CA GLY A 575 -24.60 6.48 -43.78
C GLY A 575 -24.67 7.95 -43.38
N THR A 576 -24.93 8.26 -42.11
CA THR A 576 -25.04 9.63 -41.60
C THR A 576 -23.66 10.28 -41.42
N GLN A 577 -22.62 9.50 -41.13
CA GLN A 577 -21.30 10.02 -40.72
C GLN A 577 -20.18 9.76 -41.73
N VAL A 578 -20.44 9.03 -42.83
CA VAL A 578 -19.42 8.68 -43.83
C VAL A 578 -18.61 9.87 -44.30
N SER A 579 -19.28 10.97 -44.71
CA SER A 579 -18.61 12.17 -45.22
C SER A 579 -17.78 12.91 -44.17
N GLN A 580 -18.00 12.65 -42.88
CA GLN A 580 -17.26 13.28 -41.78
C GLN A 580 -15.98 12.50 -41.43
N ALA A 581 -15.92 11.21 -41.77
CA ALA A 581 -14.83 10.32 -41.38
C ALA A 581 -14.53 9.23 -42.43
N MET A 582 -14.32 9.64 -43.69
CA MET A 582 -14.18 8.73 -44.84
C MET A 582 -13.18 7.59 -44.61
N ASN A 583 -11.96 7.88 -44.15
CA ASN A 583 -10.93 6.86 -43.90
C ASN A 583 -11.32 5.86 -42.80
N PHE A 584 -12.03 6.32 -41.77
CA PHE A 584 -12.58 5.45 -40.73
C PHE A 584 -13.58 4.45 -41.34
N TYR A 585 -14.50 4.94 -42.17
CA TYR A 585 -15.53 4.11 -42.79
C TYR A 585 -15.00 3.16 -43.85
N LYS A 586 -13.97 3.56 -44.62
CA LYS A 586 -13.23 2.63 -45.49
C LYS A 586 -12.64 1.46 -44.71
N SER A 587 -12.06 1.71 -43.53
CA SER A 587 -11.57 0.66 -42.64
C SER A 587 -12.73 -0.19 -42.09
N THR A 588 -13.85 0.43 -41.73
CA THR A 588 -15.04 -0.30 -41.25
C THR A 588 -15.60 -1.25 -42.31
N LEU A 589 -15.55 -0.91 -43.61
CA LEU A 589 -15.94 -1.85 -44.67
C LEU A 589 -15.14 -3.16 -44.61
N ILE A 590 -13.84 -3.06 -44.34
CA ILE A 590 -12.95 -4.22 -44.21
C ILE A 590 -13.28 -5.01 -42.95
N HIS A 591 -13.50 -4.31 -41.84
CA HIS A 591 -13.88 -4.90 -40.57
C HIS A 591 -15.15 -5.76 -40.70
N GLU A 592 -16.23 -5.20 -41.24
CA GLU A 592 -17.49 -5.94 -41.38
C GLU A 592 -17.41 -7.07 -42.42
N ALA A 593 -16.60 -6.89 -43.47
CA ALA A 593 -16.35 -7.94 -44.44
C ALA A 593 -15.61 -9.14 -43.82
N VAL A 594 -14.69 -8.92 -42.87
CA VAL A 594 -14.04 -10.00 -42.12
C VAL A 594 -15.06 -10.81 -41.34
N HIS A 595 -16.01 -10.18 -40.63
CA HIS A 595 -17.08 -10.89 -39.93
C HIS A 595 -17.95 -11.74 -40.86
N MET A 596 -18.27 -11.22 -42.05
CA MET A 596 -19.04 -11.96 -43.06
C MET A 596 -18.26 -13.19 -43.57
N ILE A 597 -16.97 -13.05 -43.85
CA ILE A 597 -16.11 -14.15 -44.30
C ILE A 597 -15.96 -15.19 -43.17
N ASN A 598 -15.62 -14.74 -41.95
CA ASN A 598 -15.51 -15.58 -40.75
C ASN A 598 -16.77 -16.40 -40.48
N PHE A 599 -17.94 -15.78 -40.63
CA PHE A 599 -19.21 -16.47 -40.47
C PHE A 599 -19.33 -17.62 -41.49
N TYR A 600 -18.99 -17.39 -42.76
CA TYR A 600 -19.12 -18.42 -43.78
C TYR A 600 -17.97 -19.44 -43.77
N GLN A 601 -16.72 -19.02 -43.94
CA GLN A 601 -15.56 -19.90 -44.14
C GLN A 601 -15.23 -20.70 -42.88
N ARG A 602 -15.20 -20.07 -41.70
CA ARG A 602 -14.88 -20.76 -40.46
C ARG A 602 -16.10 -21.34 -39.80
N ALA A 603 -17.16 -20.55 -39.60
CA ALA A 603 -18.29 -21.05 -38.82
C ALA A 603 -19.19 -22.01 -39.61
N ILE A 604 -19.55 -21.67 -40.86
CA ILE A 604 -20.42 -22.54 -41.68
C ILE A 604 -19.65 -23.67 -42.35
N VAL A 605 -18.56 -23.39 -43.07
CA VAL A 605 -17.84 -24.39 -43.88
C VAL A 605 -17.08 -25.36 -42.97
N ARG A 606 -16.32 -24.84 -42.01
CA ARG A 606 -15.43 -25.62 -41.12
C ARG A 606 -16.08 -26.04 -39.80
N GLY A 607 -17.11 -25.33 -39.34
CA GLY A 607 -17.76 -25.64 -38.06
C GLY A 607 -16.97 -25.14 -36.84
N THR A 608 -16.15 -24.11 -37.03
CA THR A 608 -15.30 -23.51 -36.00
C THR A 608 -15.89 -22.19 -35.49
N ASP A 609 -15.86 -22.01 -34.18
CA ASP A 609 -16.21 -20.72 -33.55
C ASP A 609 -15.04 -20.12 -32.77
N HIS A 610 -14.96 -18.80 -32.82
CA HIS A 610 -14.12 -18.01 -31.94
C HIS A 610 -14.94 -17.33 -30.85
N ASP A 611 -14.31 -17.14 -29.69
CA ASP A 611 -14.80 -16.20 -28.69
C ASP A 611 -14.84 -14.79 -29.28
N THR A 612 -15.73 -13.95 -28.74
CA THR A 612 -15.95 -12.56 -29.20
C THR A 612 -14.65 -11.76 -29.37
N TRP A 613 -13.70 -11.91 -28.43
CA TRP A 613 -12.44 -11.18 -28.48
C TRP A 613 -11.57 -11.53 -29.69
N LEU A 614 -11.51 -12.81 -30.09
CA LEU A 614 -10.69 -13.25 -31.21
C LEU A 614 -11.37 -12.92 -32.53
N GLU A 615 -12.70 -13.01 -32.55
CA GLU A 615 -13.52 -12.58 -33.69
C GLU A 615 -13.24 -11.11 -34.04
N GLU A 616 -13.36 -10.22 -33.07
CA GLU A 616 -13.11 -8.78 -33.23
C GLU A 616 -11.63 -8.47 -33.48
N SER A 617 -10.71 -9.18 -32.81
CA SER A 617 -9.28 -9.04 -33.06
C SER A 617 -8.92 -9.38 -34.50
N SER A 618 -9.51 -10.44 -35.07
CA SER A 618 -9.29 -10.81 -36.47
C SER A 618 -9.80 -9.74 -37.44
N ALA A 619 -10.96 -9.13 -37.17
CA ALA A 619 -11.47 -8.02 -37.97
C ALA A 619 -10.51 -6.82 -37.96
N MET A 620 -9.97 -6.47 -36.79
CA MET A 620 -8.96 -5.40 -36.67
C MET A 620 -7.60 -5.78 -37.27
N MET A 621 -7.21 -7.06 -37.29
CA MET A 621 -6.03 -7.52 -38.03
C MET A 621 -6.21 -7.28 -39.54
N GLY A 622 -7.41 -7.54 -40.07
CA GLY A 622 -7.76 -7.23 -41.47
C GLY A 622 -7.67 -5.73 -41.78
N GLU A 623 -8.15 -4.87 -40.87
CA GLU A 623 -8.00 -3.41 -40.99
C GLU A 623 -6.52 -2.99 -41.14
N ASP A 624 -5.63 -3.55 -40.33
CA ASP A 624 -4.19 -3.27 -40.36
C ASP A 624 -3.51 -3.81 -41.62
N ILE A 625 -3.82 -5.05 -42.03
CA ILE A 625 -3.28 -5.68 -43.25
C ILE A 625 -3.56 -4.83 -44.49
N LEU A 626 -4.75 -4.23 -44.56
CA LEU A 626 -5.19 -3.49 -45.74
C LEU A 626 -5.04 -1.98 -45.60
N SER A 627 -4.58 -1.46 -44.46
CA SER A 627 -4.55 -0.03 -44.15
C SER A 627 -3.89 0.79 -45.27
N LYS A 628 -2.74 0.32 -45.77
CA LYS A 628 -1.99 1.00 -46.85
C LYS A 628 -2.80 1.11 -48.14
N ARG A 629 -3.69 0.15 -48.41
CA ARG A 629 -4.51 0.08 -49.63
C ARG A 629 -5.75 0.96 -49.54
N LEU A 630 -6.26 1.23 -48.34
CA LEU A 630 -7.53 1.94 -48.15
C LEU A 630 -7.45 3.44 -48.41
N SER A 631 -6.33 4.10 -48.13
CA SER A 631 -6.20 5.56 -48.23
C SER A 631 -4.97 6.05 -49.03
N GLY A 632 -4.38 5.19 -49.88
CA GLY A 632 -3.13 5.53 -50.56
C GLY A 632 -1.91 5.57 -49.62
N GLY A 633 -1.96 4.82 -48.51
CA GLY A 633 -0.83 4.63 -47.60
C GLY A 633 -0.76 5.55 -46.39
N THR A 634 -1.66 6.52 -46.29
CA THR A 634 -1.58 7.61 -45.30
C THR A 634 -2.32 7.36 -44.01
N PHE A 635 -3.24 6.38 -43.98
CA PHE A 635 -4.12 6.10 -42.85
C PHE A 635 -3.91 4.69 -42.31
N ASN A 636 -3.83 4.58 -40.99
CA ASN A 636 -3.92 3.30 -40.29
C ASN A 636 -4.70 3.47 -38.99
N LYS A 637 -5.90 2.88 -38.93
CA LYS A 637 -6.81 2.98 -37.79
C LYS A 637 -6.19 2.44 -36.50
N ILE A 638 -5.30 1.44 -36.58
CA ILE A 638 -4.59 0.94 -35.42
C ILE A 638 -3.60 1.98 -34.89
N ALA A 639 -2.75 2.55 -35.74
CA ALA A 639 -1.75 3.55 -35.36
C ALA A 639 -2.39 4.87 -34.89
N GLU A 640 -3.49 5.30 -35.50
CA GLU A 640 -4.11 6.61 -35.22
C GLU A 640 -5.15 6.60 -34.10
N SER A 641 -5.74 5.44 -33.80
CA SER A 641 -6.82 5.35 -32.80
C SER A 641 -6.66 4.24 -31.79
N ARG A 642 -6.30 3.01 -32.19
CA ARG A 642 -6.29 1.85 -31.27
C ARG A 642 -5.07 1.87 -30.35
N LEU A 643 -3.86 2.06 -30.89
CA LEU A 643 -2.64 2.12 -30.09
C LEU A 643 -2.66 3.29 -29.09
N PRO A 644 -3.02 4.53 -29.49
CA PRO A 644 -3.17 5.63 -28.55
C PRO A 644 -4.22 5.34 -27.46
N ALA A 645 -5.36 4.73 -27.81
CA ALA A 645 -6.39 4.36 -26.83
C ALA A 645 -5.93 3.27 -25.86
N PHE A 646 -5.16 2.28 -26.32
CA PHE A 646 -4.60 1.25 -25.47
C PHE A 646 -3.55 1.84 -24.52
N LEU A 647 -2.69 2.73 -25.04
CA LEU A 647 -1.73 3.46 -24.21
C LEU A 647 -2.45 4.31 -23.15
N ALA A 648 -3.52 5.02 -23.53
CA ALA A 648 -4.36 5.82 -22.64
C ALA A 648 -5.06 4.99 -21.55
N SER A 649 -5.25 3.68 -21.76
CA SER A 649 -5.84 2.80 -20.75
C SER A 649 -4.94 2.61 -19.52
N GLY A 650 -3.63 2.90 -19.66
CA GLY A 650 -2.66 2.71 -18.58
C GLY A 650 -2.34 1.24 -18.28
N GLY A 651 -2.67 0.33 -19.20
CA GLY A 651 -2.61 -1.10 -18.95
C GLY A 651 -3.84 -1.60 -18.19
N GLY A 652 -3.80 -2.84 -17.70
CA GLY A 652 -4.89 -3.44 -16.93
C GLY A 652 -6.13 -3.85 -17.72
N VAL A 653 -6.13 -3.62 -19.04
CA VAL A 653 -7.17 -4.12 -19.94
C VAL A 653 -6.84 -5.55 -20.32
N SER A 654 -7.83 -6.43 -20.21
CA SER A 654 -7.68 -7.83 -20.56
C SER A 654 -7.82 -8.03 -22.07
N TYR A 655 -6.96 -8.84 -22.66
CA TYR A 655 -7.11 -9.26 -24.05
C TYR A 655 -8.25 -10.25 -24.28
N ILE A 656 -8.58 -11.10 -23.30
CA ILE A 656 -9.63 -12.14 -23.47
C ILE A 656 -10.92 -11.86 -22.67
N ASN A 657 -10.86 -11.09 -21.58
CA ASN A 657 -11.99 -10.86 -20.70
C ASN A 657 -12.89 -9.71 -21.21
N TRP A 658 -13.57 -9.97 -22.33
CA TRP A 658 -14.44 -9.05 -23.05
C TRP A 658 -15.93 -8.95 -22.62
N PRO A 659 -16.51 -9.69 -21.64
CA PRO A 659 -17.95 -9.63 -21.27
C PRO A 659 -18.55 -8.25 -20.90
N ASN A 660 -17.74 -7.20 -20.81
CA ASN A 660 -18.17 -5.83 -20.50
C ASN A 660 -17.58 -4.79 -21.48
N LEU A 661 -17.42 -5.16 -22.77
CA LEU A 661 -16.82 -4.36 -23.86
C LEU A 661 -16.82 -2.84 -23.61
N SER A 662 -15.72 -2.34 -23.06
CA SER A 662 -15.37 -0.92 -23.13
C SER A 662 -14.50 -0.69 -24.35
N GLY A 663 -14.43 0.55 -24.86
CA GLY A 663 -13.59 0.88 -26.02
C GLY A 663 -12.12 0.48 -25.89
N ASN A 664 -11.61 0.30 -24.65
CA ASN A 664 -10.23 -0.09 -24.40
C ASN A 664 -9.92 -1.55 -24.79
N HIS A 665 -10.92 -2.44 -24.83
CA HIS A 665 -10.71 -3.84 -25.23
C HIS A 665 -10.45 -3.96 -26.73
N TYR A 666 -11.21 -3.22 -27.54
CA TYR A 666 -10.90 -3.06 -28.97
C TYR A 666 -9.52 -2.46 -29.19
N ALA A 667 -9.17 -1.45 -28.39
CA ALA A 667 -7.85 -0.83 -28.44
C ALA A 667 -6.75 -1.87 -28.19
N MET A 668 -6.89 -2.69 -27.15
CA MET A 668 -5.99 -3.79 -26.83
C MET A 668 -5.95 -4.83 -27.96
N GLY A 669 -7.10 -5.29 -28.45
CA GLY A 669 -7.16 -6.35 -29.45
C GLY A 669 -6.62 -5.94 -30.81
N GLY A 670 -6.93 -4.73 -31.28
CA GLY A 670 -6.37 -4.19 -32.52
C GLY A 670 -4.87 -3.93 -32.40
N SER A 671 -4.40 -3.43 -31.25
CA SER A 671 -2.97 -3.21 -31.00
C SER A 671 -2.19 -4.52 -30.98
N PHE A 672 -2.72 -5.55 -30.31
CA PHE A 672 -2.06 -6.86 -30.26
C PHE A 672 -2.10 -7.57 -31.62
N GLY A 673 -3.24 -7.53 -32.32
CA GLY A 673 -3.35 -8.05 -33.69
C GLY A 673 -2.34 -7.43 -34.65
N ALA A 674 -2.18 -6.11 -34.60
CA ALA A 674 -1.20 -5.39 -35.41
C ALA A 674 0.27 -5.69 -35.04
N PHE A 675 0.54 -5.98 -33.76
CA PHE A 675 1.84 -6.47 -33.31
C PHE A 675 2.13 -7.85 -33.91
N LEU A 676 1.17 -8.77 -33.84
CA LEU A 676 1.28 -10.10 -34.41
C LEU A 676 1.44 -10.07 -35.94
N ASN A 677 0.70 -9.20 -36.64
CA ASN A 677 0.85 -8.98 -38.08
C ASN A 677 2.30 -8.61 -38.47
N ARG A 678 2.93 -7.69 -37.73
CA ARG A 678 4.33 -7.28 -37.99
C ARG A 678 5.33 -8.36 -37.60
N LYS A 679 5.02 -9.20 -36.62
CA LYS A 679 5.89 -10.29 -36.19
C LYS A 679 5.83 -11.51 -37.12
N TYR A 680 4.63 -11.94 -37.50
CA TYR A 680 4.41 -13.22 -38.20
C TYR A 680 3.91 -13.07 -39.65
N GLY A 681 3.36 -11.92 -40.02
CA GLY A 681 2.85 -11.66 -41.37
C GLY A 681 1.38 -12.04 -41.58
N GLN A 682 0.86 -11.70 -42.76
CA GLN A 682 -0.54 -11.93 -43.16
C GLN A 682 -0.89 -13.42 -43.27
N SER A 683 0.07 -14.32 -43.50
CA SER A 683 -0.20 -15.76 -43.59
C SER A 683 -0.75 -16.32 -42.28
N MET A 684 -0.28 -15.82 -41.14
CA MET A 684 -0.82 -16.21 -39.83
C MET A 684 -2.28 -15.76 -39.67
N PHE A 685 -2.65 -14.60 -40.23
CA PHE A 685 -4.03 -14.13 -40.21
C PHE A 685 -4.97 -15.08 -40.98
N GLY A 686 -4.57 -15.59 -42.15
CA GLY A 686 -5.34 -16.61 -42.87
C GLY A 686 -5.48 -17.93 -42.10
N LYS A 687 -4.49 -18.27 -41.27
CA LYS A 687 -4.53 -19.48 -40.42
C LYS A 687 -5.48 -19.38 -39.23
N ILE A 688 -5.75 -18.17 -38.71
CA ILE A 688 -6.78 -17.96 -37.68
C ILE A 688 -8.13 -18.51 -38.17
N GLU A 689 -8.43 -18.33 -39.46
CA GLU A 689 -9.68 -18.79 -40.06
C GLU A 689 -9.70 -20.30 -40.35
N THR A 690 -8.54 -20.88 -40.67
CA THR A 690 -8.46 -22.22 -41.26
C THR A 690 -7.97 -23.31 -40.31
N ASP A 691 -7.14 -22.96 -39.32
CA ASP A 691 -6.45 -23.93 -38.46
C ASP A 691 -7.02 -23.94 -37.02
N CYS A 692 -7.90 -22.99 -36.67
CA CYS A 692 -8.58 -23.02 -35.37
C CYS A 692 -9.71 -24.06 -35.34
N LYS A 693 -9.69 -24.93 -34.31
CA LYS A 693 -10.73 -25.93 -33.96
C LYS A 693 -11.23 -26.88 -35.06
N ASP A 694 -10.50 -27.11 -36.17
CA ASP A 694 -10.84 -28.19 -37.11
C ASP A 694 -10.80 -29.56 -36.39
N GLY A 695 -11.95 -29.99 -35.83
CA GLY A 695 -12.16 -31.28 -35.15
C GLY A 695 -11.77 -31.38 -33.66
N GLY A 696 -11.54 -30.27 -32.92
CA GLY A 696 -10.98 -30.31 -31.55
C GLY A 696 -11.72 -29.49 -30.48
N THR A 697 -11.30 -29.63 -29.20
CA THR A 697 -11.89 -28.96 -28.01
C THR A 697 -11.12 -27.71 -27.53
N GLN A 698 -10.21 -27.16 -28.36
CA GLN A 698 -9.32 -26.06 -27.95
C GLN A 698 -10.08 -24.73 -27.76
N THR A 699 -9.72 -23.90 -26.78
CA THR A 699 -10.24 -22.53 -26.67
C THR A 699 -9.66 -21.61 -27.76
N SER A 700 -10.26 -20.44 -28.00
CA SER A 700 -9.68 -19.44 -28.93
C SER A 700 -8.27 -19.02 -28.52
N TYR A 701 -8.00 -18.95 -27.22
CA TYR A 701 -6.69 -18.59 -26.69
C TYR A 701 -5.67 -19.69 -26.99
N GLN A 702 -6.03 -20.95 -26.74
CA GLN A 702 -5.19 -22.11 -27.04
C GLN A 702 -4.88 -22.21 -28.54
N CYS A 703 -5.85 -21.92 -29.41
CA CYS A 703 -5.61 -21.89 -30.85
C CYS A 703 -4.58 -20.80 -31.21
N LEU A 704 -4.81 -19.55 -30.79
CA LEU A 704 -3.91 -18.45 -31.14
C LEU A 704 -2.49 -18.70 -30.60
N ASP A 705 -2.37 -19.25 -29.39
CA ASP A 705 -1.09 -19.67 -28.83
C ASP A 705 -0.39 -20.73 -29.69
N ALA A 706 -1.12 -21.75 -30.16
CA ALA A 706 -0.59 -22.77 -31.05
C ALA A 706 -0.16 -22.21 -32.41
N LEU A 707 -0.92 -21.27 -32.98
CA LEU A 707 -0.58 -20.60 -34.23
C LEU A 707 0.68 -19.75 -34.11
N ILE A 708 0.82 -19.01 -33.00
CA ILE A 708 2.02 -18.23 -32.71
C ILE A 708 3.25 -19.15 -32.61
N LYS A 709 3.11 -20.28 -31.91
CA LYS A 709 4.19 -21.28 -31.80
C LYS A 709 4.55 -21.89 -33.15
N ALA A 710 3.55 -22.23 -33.96
CA ALA A 710 3.75 -22.74 -35.32
C ALA A 710 4.41 -21.72 -36.25
N ALA A 711 4.22 -20.42 -36.01
CA ALA A 711 4.88 -19.33 -36.73
C ALA A 711 6.31 -19.02 -36.22
N GLY A 712 6.83 -19.81 -35.27
CA GLY A 712 8.18 -19.67 -34.70
C GLY A 712 8.25 -18.76 -33.46
N GLY A 713 7.11 -18.38 -32.89
CA GLY A 713 7.02 -17.67 -31.61
C GLY A 713 7.09 -18.58 -30.39
N ASN A 714 7.15 -17.97 -29.19
CA ASN A 714 7.13 -18.72 -27.92
C ASN A 714 5.71 -18.93 -27.36
N GLY A 715 4.70 -18.35 -28.00
CA GLY A 715 3.31 -18.38 -27.57
C GLY A 715 2.76 -16.99 -27.24
N ILE A 716 1.46 -16.94 -26.99
CA ILE A 716 0.73 -15.68 -26.79
C ILE A 716 1.26 -14.89 -25.59
N GLY A 717 1.69 -15.57 -24.53
CA GLY A 717 2.19 -14.90 -23.32
C GLY A 717 3.48 -14.10 -23.51
N ASP A 718 4.43 -14.63 -24.30
CA ASP A 718 5.67 -13.92 -24.63
C ASP A 718 5.38 -12.72 -25.53
N ASP A 719 4.52 -12.88 -26.54
CA ASP A 719 4.15 -11.80 -27.45
C ASP A 719 3.35 -10.70 -26.78
N LEU A 720 2.43 -11.07 -25.89
CA LEU A 720 1.67 -10.12 -25.08
C LEU A 720 2.63 -9.29 -24.24
N ALA A 721 3.58 -9.94 -23.55
CA ALA A 721 4.55 -9.26 -22.71
C ALA A 721 5.49 -8.34 -23.51
N ARG A 722 5.98 -8.80 -24.67
CA ARG A 722 6.80 -7.98 -25.60
C ARG A 722 6.04 -6.78 -26.15
N MET A 723 4.79 -6.95 -26.55
CA MET A 723 3.93 -5.87 -27.01
C MET A 723 3.66 -4.88 -25.87
N GLY A 724 3.32 -5.37 -24.68
CA GLY A 724 3.11 -4.56 -23.49
C GLY A 724 4.30 -3.66 -23.14
N ILE A 725 5.50 -4.24 -23.02
CA ILE A 725 6.72 -3.43 -22.75
C ILE A 725 7.07 -2.52 -23.92
N SER A 726 6.71 -2.86 -25.15
CA SER A 726 6.92 -1.98 -26.31
C SER A 726 6.03 -0.73 -26.25
N VAL A 727 4.75 -0.93 -25.90
CA VAL A 727 3.74 0.12 -25.79
C VAL A 727 4.03 1.01 -24.57
N PHE A 728 4.09 0.42 -23.38
CA PHE A 728 4.23 1.16 -22.12
C PHE A 728 5.68 1.55 -21.80
N GLY A 729 6.66 0.92 -22.43
CA GLY A 729 8.05 1.39 -22.41
C GLY A 729 8.34 2.50 -23.42
N ASN A 730 7.38 2.82 -24.30
CA ASN A 730 7.53 3.77 -25.41
C ASN A 730 8.78 3.51 -26.26
N THR A 731 8.89 2.31 -26.81
CA THR A 731 10.06 1.95 -27.61
C THR A 731 10.14 2.86 -28.85
N PRO A 732 11.29 3.53 -29.09
CA PRO A 732 11.47 4.43 -30.23
C PRO A 732 11.51 3.66 -31.55
N GLY A 733 10.76 4.12 -32.55
CA GLY A 733 10.67 3.47 -33.86
C GLY A 733 11.98 3.45 -34.67
N SER A 734 12.91 4.37 -34.40
CA SER A 734 14.19 4.52 -35.13
C SER A 734 15.26 3.49 -34.77
N ALA A 735 15.13 2.80 -33.63
CA ALA A 735 16.14 1.86 -33.12
C ALA A 735 15.50 0.69 -32.36
N LEU A 736 14.55 0.00 -33.01
CA LEU A 736 13.83 -1.12 -32.40
C LEU A 736 14.76 -2.34 -32.20
N PRO A 737 14.86 -2.88 -30.97
CA PRO A 737 15.46 -4.19 -30.76
C PRO A 737 14.61 -5.30 -31.40
N GLN A 738 15.24 -6.41 -31.78
CA GLN A 738 14.56 -7.54 -32.39
C GLN A 738 13.45 -8.08 -31.48
N GLY A 739 12.24 -8.23 -32.04
CA GLY A 739 11.07 -8.76 -31.33
C GLY A 739 10.29 -7.74 -30.48
N PHE A 740 10.65 -6.45 -30.56
CA PHE A 740 9.95 -5.37 -29.86
C PHE A 740 9.52 -4.25 -30.82
N GLY A 741 8.58 -3.42 -30.37
CA GLY A 741 7.98 -2.33 -31.13
C GLY A 741 7.08 -2.80 -32.28
N PHE A 742 6.82 -1.87 -33.19
CA PHE A 742 5.99 -2.07 -34.38
C PHE A 742 6.83 -1.73 -35.62
N PRO A 743 7.76 -2.62 -36.03
CA PRO A 743 8.65 -2.36 -37.15
C PRO A 743 7.91 -2.38 -38.50
N LEU A 744 8.55 -1.81 -39.52
CA LEU A 744 8.15 -2.01 -40.92
C LEU A 744 8.28 -3.50 -41.25
N ARG A 745 7.26 -4.06 -41.92
CA ARG A 745 7.33 -5.40 -42.50
C ARG A 745 6.81 -5.37 -43.93
N THR A 746 7.64 -5.81 -44.87
CA THR A 746 7.31 -5.95 -46.30
C THR A 746 7.26 -7.40 -46.78
N VAL A 747 7.69 -8.34 -45.93
CA VAL A 747 7.64 -9.78 -46.21
C VAL A 747 6.29 -10.30 -45.75
N ASP A 748 5.53 -10.93 -46.64
CA ASP A 748 4.20 -11.49 -46.33
C ASP A 748 3.24 -10.44 -45.71
N GLY A 749 3.14 -9.30 -46.39
CA GLY A 749 2.33 -8.14 -45.99
C GLY A 749 3.12 -6.82 -46.13
N ASP A 750 2.42 -5.68 -46.07
CA ASP A 750 3.01 -4.34 -46.24
C ASP A 750 2.60 -3.43 -45.08
N PHE A 751 3.15 -3.74 -43.91
CA PHE A 751 2.79 -3.13 -42.63
C PHE A 751 3.76 -1.98 -42.32
N ALA A 752 3.24 -0.75 -42.24
CA ALA A 752 4.04 0.41 -41.88
C ALA A 752 4.58 0.32 -40.44
N ALA A 753 5.77 0.87 -40.21
CA ALA A 753 6.30 1.06 -38.87
C ALA A 753 5.43 2.04 -38.07
N VAL A 754 5.32 1.83 -36.76
CA VAL A 754 4.65 2.76 -35.83
C VAL A 754 5.65 3.21 -34.77
N ASP A 755 5.83 4.53 -34.66
CA ASP A 755 6.68 5.11 -33.63
C ASP A 755 5.89 5.42 -32.35
N ILE A 756 5.99 4.51 -31.38
CA ILE A 756 5.29 4.63 -30.09
C ILE A 756 5.86 5.76 -29.24
N ALA A 757 7.14 6.12 -29.41
CA ALA A 757 7.75 7.19 -28.63
C ALA A 757 7.06 8.55 -28.88
N SER A 758 6.60 8.79 -30.11
CA SER A 758 5.81 9.98 -30.45
C SER A 758 4.48 10.09 -29.67
N MET A 759 3.98 8.97 -29.13
CA MET A 759 2.70 8.86 -28.41
C MET A 759 2.85 8.90 -26.89
N ALA A 760 4.07 9.02 -26.35
CA ALA A 760 4.36 8.96 -24.90
C ALA A 760 3.54 9.93 -24.04
N LYS A 761 3.12 11.08 -24.60
CA LYS A 761 2.31 12.10 -23.91
C LYS A 761 0.93 11.60 -23.46
N VAL A 762 0.47 10.47 -23.98
CA VAL A 762 -0.88 9.92 -23.73
C VAL A 762 -0.91 8.99 -22.52
N ILE A 763 0.25 8.62 -21.96
CA ILE A 763 0.34 7.71 -20.81
C ILE A 763 -0.29 8.35 -19.57
N PRO A 764 -1.29 7.70 -18.93
CA PRO A 764 -1.84 8.20 -17.69
C PRO A 764 -0.86 8.04 -16.53
N VAL A 765 -1.07 8.78 -15.43
CA VAL A 765 -0.44 8.43 -14.14
C VAL A 765 -0.84 7.01 -13.82
N THR A 766 0.14 6.21 -13.38
CA THR A 766 -0.12 4.83 -12.99
C THR A 766 -1.43 4.71 -12.19
N PRO A 767 -2.40 3.92 -12.66
CA PRO A 767 -3.62 3.68 -11.91
C PRO A 767 -3.30 2.96 -10.60
N VAL A 768 -4.24 3.05 -9.64
CA VAL A 768 -4.22 2.23 -8.43
C VAL A 768 -4.13 0.77 -8.86
N ILE A 769 -3.11 0.05 -8.39
CA ILE A 769 -2.96 -1.38 -8.66
C ILE A 769 -4.16 -2.07 -8.01
N PRO A 770 -5.07 -2.69 -8.79
CA PRO A 770 -6.21 -3.39 -8.22
C PRO A 770 -5.74 -4.62 -7.44
N LEU A 771 -6.58 -5.12 -6.52
CA LEU A 771 -6.22 -6.27 -5.69
C LEU A 771 -5.90 -7.54 -6.51
N LEU A 772 -6.55 -7.70 -7.66
CA LEU A 772 -6.37 -8.85 -8.55
C LEU A 772 -5.53 -8.48 -9.77
N PHE A 773 -4.63 -9.38 -10.17
CA PHE A 773 -3.92 -9.26 -11.43
C PHE A 773 -4.76 -9.86 -12.57
N MET A 774 -5.43 -9.02 -13.35
CA MET A 774 -6.39 -9.46 -14.37
C MET A 774 -5.74 -10.33 -15.47
N PRO A 775 -6.48 -11.32 -16.04
CA PRO A 775 -5.95 -12.19 -17.09
C PRO A 775 -5.56 -11.39 -18.34
N THR A 776 -4.51 -11.83 -19.03
CA THR A 776 -4.00 -11.20 -20.28
C THR A 776 -3.89 -9.67 -20.21
N SER A 777 -3.30 -9.16 -19.13
CA SER A 777 -3.20 -7.72 -18.85
C SER A 777 -1.81 -7.31 -18.37
N HIS A 778 -1.56 -5.99 -18.32
CA HIS A 778 -0.26 -5.42 -17.96
C HIS A 778 -0.38 -4.42 -16.81
N TYR A 779 0.59 -4.40 -15.90
CA TYR A 779 0.82 -3.28 -14.97
C TYR A 779 2.26 -2.83 -15.04
N PHE A 780 2.48 -1.52 -15.02
CA PHE A 780 3.82 -0.98 -15.18
C PHE A 780 4.07 0.23 -14.29
N ARG A 781 5.35 0.56 -14.08
CA ARG A 781 5.80 1.86 -13.57
C ARG A 781 6.99 2.34 -14.38
N GLN A 782 7.09 3.66 -14.51
CA GLN A 782 8.22 4.34 -15.12
C GLN A 782 8.89 5.27 -14.13
N GLU A 783 10.21 5.38 -14.23
CA GLU A 783 11.01 6.39 -13.54
C GLU A 783 12.13 6.92 -14.43
N VAL A 784 12.53 8.16 -14.17
CA VAL A 784 13.74 8.76 -14.76
C VAL A 784 14.89 8.52 -13.80
N LEU A 785 15.98 7.95 -14.29
CA LEU A 785 17.15 7.62 -13.49
C LEU A 785 17.89 8.89 -13.07
N SER A 786 18.06 9.09 -11.76
CA SER A 786 18.72 10.27 -11.20
C SER A 786 20.25 10.16 -11.15
N SER A 787 20.79 8.95 -11.20
CA SER A 787 22.23 8.68 -11.08
C SER A 787 22.72 7.68 -12.12
N ALA A 788 23.99 7.80 -12.50
CA ALA A 788 24.68 6.82 -13.33
C ALA A 788 25.18 5.62 -12.49
N GLY A 789 25.64 4.56 -13.16
CA GLY A 789 26.33 3.42 -12.55
C GLY A 789 25.49 2.14 -12.58
N SER A 790 24.48 2.04 -11.71
CA SER A 790 23.58 0.88 -11.69
C SER A 790 22.13 1.27 -11.39
N TYR A 791 21.19 0.55 -12.02
CA TYR A 791 19.78 0.58 -11.72
C TYR A 791 19.44 -0.62 -10.84
N THR A 792 19.23 -0.38 -9.55
CA THR A 792 19.01 -1.43 -8.54
C THR A 792 17.65 -1.28 -7.89
N LYS A 793 16.89 -2.37 -7.80
CA LYS A 793 15.60 -2.41 -7.10
C LYS A 793 15.46 -3.68 -6.29
N SER A 794 14.67 -3.60 -5.22
CA SER A 794 14.45 -4.70 -4.29
C SER A 794 12.99 -4.83 -3.90
N GLY A 795 12.60 -6.06 -3.57
CA GLY A 795 11.26 -6.39 -3.11
C GLY A 795 10.19 -6.31 -4.18
N LEU A 796 10.52 -6.54 -5.46
CA LEU A 796 9.51 -6.67 -6.50
C LEU A 796 8.74 -7.96 -6.29
N LEU A 797 7.44 -7.89 -6.01
CA LEU A 797 6.60 -9.07 -5.90
C LEU A 797 6.18 -9.50 -7.31
N VAL A 798 6.72 -10.60 -7.80
CA VAL A 798 6.37 -11.19 -9.09
C VAL A 798 5.37 -12.32 -8.86
N PRO A 799 4.09 -12.17 -9.25
CA PRO A 799 3.08 -13.21 -9.06
C PRO A 799 3.42 -14.51 -9.81
N ALA A 800 2.84 -15.62 -9.37
CA ALA A 800 2.96 -16.90 -10.07
C ALA A 800 2.45 -16.78 -11.52
N GLY A 801 3.16 -17.39 -12.47
CA GLY A 801 2.84 -17.36 -13.90
C GLY A 801 3.03 -16.01 -14.59
N ALA A 802 3.42 -14.95 -13.87
CA ALA A 802 3.62 -13.63 -14.44
C ALA A 802 5.01 -13.46 -15.07
N THR A 803 5.08 -12.63 -16.11
CA THR A 803 6.35 -12.20 -16.72
C THR A 803 6.64 -10.77 -16.28
N LEU A 804 7.82 -10.56 -15.70
CA LEU A 804 8.41 -9.25 -15.45
C LEU A 804 9.31 -8.87 -16.62
N HIS A 805 9.09 -7.69 -17.21
CA HIS A 805 10.01 -7.03 -18.13
C HIS A 805 10.56 -5.75 -17.51
N ILE A 806 11.81 -5.46 -17.83
CA ILE A 806 12.47 -4.20 -17.53
C ILE A 806 13.01 -3.65 -18.83
N MET A 807 12.62 -2.41 -19.17
CA MET A 807 13.18 -1.68 -20.31
C MET A 807 13.94 -0.47 -19.80
N ILE A 808 15.17 -0.30 -20.26
CA ILE A 808 15.95 0.92 -20.06
C ILE A 808 16.22 1.51 -21.43
N ARG A 809 15.93 2.81 -21.58
CA ARG A 809 16.20 3.54 -22.81
C ARG A 809 16.63 4.97 -22.54
N ASP A 810 17.19 5.59 -23.55
CA ASP A 810 17.40 7.03 -23.56
C ASP A 810 16.05 7.79 -23.51
N ALA A 811 16.04 8.97 -22.86
CA ALA A 811 14.88 9.85 -22.89
C ALA A 811 14.56 10.23 -24.34
N ALA A 812 13.27 10.28 -24.67
CA ALA A 812 12.87 10.79 -25.97
C ALA A 812 13.22 12.30 -26.02
N PRO A 813 13.76 12.80 -27.15
CA PRO A 813 14.11 14.22 -27.29
C PRO A 813 12.90 15.15 -27.14
#